data_AF-A0A0A7CMJ4-F1
#
_entry.id   AF-A0A0A7CMJ4-F1
#
_cell.length_a   1.000
_cell.length_b   1.000
_cell.length_c   1.000
_cell.angle_alpha   90.00
_cell.angle_beta   90.00
_cell.angle_gamma   90.00
#
_symmetry.space_group_name_H-M   'P 1'
#
loop_
_entity.id
_entity.type
_entity.pdbx_description
1 polymer ?
#
loop_
_entity_poly.entity_id
_entity_poly.type
_entity_poly.pdbx_seq_one_letter_code
_entity_poly.pdbx_strand_id
1 'polypeptide(L)'
;MQRAWTATSFLLIVSAGNQNDPTQPTKSGIGIWVDADTDKSFYTKVSSRGDIWHLVMSDEFEVEGRQFAYGQDHIWTALDIPDGVNRAMELYSSKNVYTKNGKFYNRVDEGPVNVSFWNSWSETPGYENKTMHYTAGMVQSWNKFCIQGGFVEVSAMLPGAINKESINPHILGYKWAPPPVNKITINDKDRIPDIRFYPTWPGLWLMGNLGRALFAASTNRMWPWTYNECDERYRTNQRISACDPNPGYGLNPYQGRGAPEIDILEGGGTAISSSIQIAPGMPDEYRRTKPILALESTDRVDAQGRHGAGHIFCYYDKNCLTPGANMADVSTAAFAGRGHKSWYQGLRYAANNRCNPDPKFVQKWESVYLAQNSTIIDNQFDILKISSGRDLHADLGLIDGKGPLHWGINYEGRCFPISNGYIGGFLCDPDNKNPNCIDPRKDGVPLTRQMETFAYQMDAISSNWDITFEHYKMFFNYQIEWYIFSIYSTLTHSRVTGKDGYIRWTLDDAPIFEIPAYSLTNPPQGGKVTNPKKIMVEEPSYIIFNIAMASAWGAMPPNWEAGPCRGNATIPASALDRNISNNICDSFPMYMIIDHIRIWQDTSEGSNMSVGCDPASHPTKEFIKAHILNFTDANNLDVEVAGRNTCNVDDDCTIAGPTPTGRCVDRRCQCVSLWAGPRCTKYTPNLNSDTTKSSFGPDIVYPAIILSALVIIVTGTTVYRRRRHKEELEAAHAFAVMKSMKAAAEAAENEDFTEDDGATSNNRRLRQLVNQRKFQLAYSAIEHIMHKHNRPSVPAIWLEVDTILENIIKFLPGIAIKNFCHVLTCCQSTQFFVLSKGRWQRLLNELPTSLNMKLSPTFVSYAIAKNHHTWMTNNLVIVHKSVEDETLLVKTLAFPTSPSLRYPPPNCSAAVVHLLAGATALDHEIAEMQKRQSIYRNQVVHVTSGGSSKFTYLLHTVGPSGYGADRKKAMETTYKMIWKQVEEMIEKEIALGHVGVVPIGTGLAGCKIKHSAFSAISTLSKAVFNTFGKDGIPPESVTFICRDAPVLQEFEKVKTKFLSGAK
;
A
#
# COMPACT_ATOMS: atom_id res chain seq x y z
N MET A 1 -54.50 -2.17 -7.52
CA MET A 1 -54.03 -1.71 -8.84
C MET A 1 -53.00 -0.61 -8.64
N GLN A 2 -51.81 -0.81 -9.23
CA GLN A 2 -50.74 0.13 -9.60
C GLN A 2 -50.19 1.13 -8.57
N ARG A 3 -49.01 0.79 -8.00
CA ARG A 3 -47.71 1.53 -8.08
C ARG A 3 -46.86 1.28 -6.82
N ALA A 4 -45.98 0.29 -6.88
CA ALA A 4 -44.80 0.17 -6.01
C ALA A 4 -43.85 -0.92 -6.56
N TRP A 5 -43.19 -0.63 -7.68
CA TRP A 5 -42.05 -1.41 -8.18
C TRP A 5 -41.01 -0.43 -8.72
N THR A 6 -40.24 0.17 -7.81
CA THR A 6 -39.01 0.94 -8.09
C THR A 6 -38.13 1.02 -6.83
N ALA A 7 -37.74 -0.12 -6.26
CA ALA A 7 -36.79 -0.14 -5.13
C ALA A 7 -35.90 -1.38 -5.07
N THR A 8 -35.78 -2.13 -6.18
CA THR A 8 -35.07 -3.43 -6.21
C THR A 8 -33.96 -3.50 -7.26
N SER A 9 -33.28 -2.38 -7.51
CA SER A 9 -32.15 -2.32 -8.46
C SER A 9 -30.88 -1.66 -7.92
N PHE A 10 -30.76 -1.44 -6.60
CA PHE A 10 -29.60 -0.76 -6.00
C PHE A 10 -28.63 -1.66 -5.21
N LEU A 11 -28.70 -2.99 -5.39
CA LEU A 11 -27.90 -3.96 -4.63
C LEU A 11 -27.08 -4.95 -5.49
N LEU A 12 -26.87 -4.65 -6.78
CA LEU A 12 -26.07 -5.50 -7.69
C LEU A 12 -25.02 -4.73 -8.50
N ILE A 13 -24.41 -3.69 -7.92
CA ILE A 13 -23.14 -3.13 -8.40
C ILE A 13 -22.19 -3.01 -7.20
N VAL A 14 -21.73 -4.15 -6.70
CA VAL A 14 -20.44 -4.24 -6.00
C VAL A 14 -19.61 -5.20 -6.84
N SER A 15 -19.24 -4.70 -8.01
CA SER A 15 -18.18 -5.28 -8.84
C SER A 15 -16.86 -5.07 -8.11
N ALA A 16 -16.00 -6.09 -8.16
CA ALA A 16 -14.71 -6.22 -7.50
C ALA A 16 -13.90 -4.90 -7.42
N GLY A 17 -13.96 -4.24 -6.26
CA GLY A 17 -13.20 -3.05 -5.94
C GLY A 17 -12.86 -3.05 -4.45
N ASN A 18 -11.56 -2.99 -4.16
CA ASN A 18 -10.90 -2.97 -2.86
C ASN A 18 -11.81 -2.91 -1.61
N GLN A 19 -11.98 -4.03 -0.89
CA GLN A 19 -12.87 -4.17 0.29
C GLN A 19 -12.52 -3.24 1.48
N ASN A 20 -11.53 -2.35 1.35
CA ASN A 20 -11.02 -1.45 2.39
C ASN A 20 -10.98 0.05 2.01
N ASP A 21 -11.50 0.45 0.84
CA ASP A 21 -11.58 1.87 0.45
C ASP A 21 -13.03 2.41 0.56
N PRO A 22 -13.34 3.31 1.51
CA PRO A 22 -14.69 3.86 1.67
C PRO A 22 -15.04 4.93 0.63
N THR A 23 -14.22 5.14 -0.40
CA THR A 23 -14.44 6.15 -1.43
C THR A 23 -15.74 5.89 -2.20
N GLN A 24 -16.55 6.94 -2.33
CA GLN A 24 -17.83 6.91 -3.03
C GLN A 24 -17.72 7.60 -4.41
N PRO A 25 -18.66 7.33 -5.35
CA PRO A 25 -18.73 8.08 -6.60
C PRO A 25 -19.11 9.55 -6.35
N THR A 26 -18.65 10.42 -7.25
CA THR A 26 -19.05 11.83 -7.29
C THR A 26 -20.50 11.97 -7.74
N LYS A 27 -21.14 13.08 -7.38
CA LYS A 27 -22.51 13.39 -7.80
C LYS A 27 -22.60 13.68 -9.30
N SER A 28 -21.56 14.27 -9.90
CA SER A 28 -21.52 14.52 -11.35
C SER A 28 -21.23 13.27 -12.20
N GLY A 29 -20.74 12.19 -11.58
CA GLY A 29 -20.35 10.96 -12.27
C GLY A 29 -18.95 11.00 -12.87
N ILE A 30 -18.19 12.09 -12.69
CA ILE A 30 -16.78 12.13 -13.06
C ILE A 30 -15.95 11.18 -12.19
N GLY A 31 -15.00 10.48 -12.81
CA GLY A 31 -14.09 9.57 -12.11
C GLY A 31 -13.26 10.28 -11.04
N ILE A 32 -12.89 9.53 -10.00
CA ILE A 32 -12.15 10.06 -8.83
C ILE A 32 -10.82 10.70 -9.23
N TRP A 33 -10.14 10.13 -10.23
CA TRP A 33 -8.82 10.53 -10.73
C TRP A 33 -8.86 11.10 -12.15
N VAL A 34 -10.04 11.34 -12.70
CA VAL A 34 -10.22 11.89 -14.06
C VAL A 34 -10.25 13.41 -13.95
N ASP A 35 -9.46 14.11 -14.76
CA ASP A 35 -9.47 15.57 -14.84
C ASP A 35 -10.83 16.05 -15.37
N ALA A 36 -11.37 17.12 -14.78
CA ALA A 36 -12.62 17.74 -15.17
C ALA A 36 -12.58 18.41 -16.55
N ASP A 37 -11.38 18.65 -17.10
CA ASP A 37 -11.16 19.21 -18.43
C ASP A 37 -10.98 18.16 -19.53
N THR A 38 -10.89 16.87 -19.19
CA THR A 38 -10.70 15.80 -20.17
C THR A 38 -11.90 15.66 -21.11
N ASP A 39 -11.66 15.73 -22.42
CA ASP A 39 -12.69 15.50 -23.43
C ASP A 39 -13.28 14.09 -23.31
N LYS A 40 -14.61 13.99 -23.39
CA LYS A 40 -15.35 12.73 -23.35
C LYS A 40 -14.95 11.78 -24.49
N SER A 41 -14.40 12.28 -25.60
CA SER A 41 -13.86 11.43 -26.67
C SER A 41 -12.72 10.52 -26.19
N PHE A 42 -12.03 10.89 -25.11
CA PHE A 42 -10.94 10.11 -24.52
C PHE A 42 -11.39 9.19 -23.39
N TYR A 43 -12.69 9.07 -23.10
CA TYR A 43 -13.15 8.21 -21.99
C TYR A 43 -13.02 6.71 -22.30
N THR A 44 -12.78 6.36 -23.55
CA THR A 44 -12.53 4.98 -23.98
C THR A 44 -11.32 4.90 -24.90
N LYS A 45 -10.62 3.76 -24.86
CA LYS A 45 -9.53 3.41 -25.76
C LYS A 45 -9.70 1.96 -26.18
N VAL A 46 -9.40 1.64 -27.44
CA VAL A 46 -9.39 0.26 -27.93
C VAL A 46 -7.98 -0.30 -27.77
N SER A 47 -7.85 -1.43 -27.08
CA SER A 47 -6.57 -2.13 -26.89
C SER A 47 -6.06 -2.70 -28.21
N SER A 48 -4.78 -3.04 -28.27
CA SER A 48 -4.20 -3.71 -29.43
C SER A 48 -4.76 -5.10 -29.72
N ARG A 49 -5.58 -5.65 -28.81
CA ARG A 49 -6.31 -6.92 -28.98
C ARG A 49 -7.79 -6.72 -29.30
N GLY A 50 -8.27 -5.47 -29.34
CA GLY A 50 -9.62 -5.09 -29.73
C GLY A 50 -10.61 -4.89 -28.57
N ASP A 51 -10.14 -5.01 -27.33
CA ASP A 51 -10.96 -4.78 -26.14
C ASP A 51 -11.16 -3.28 -25.89
N ILE A 52 -12.31 -2.91 -25.33
CA ILE A 52 -12.59 -1.51 -24.96
C ILE A 52 -12.19 -1.31 -23.51
N TRP A 53 -11.26 -0.38 -23.27
CA TRP A 53 -10.83 0.02 -21.93
C TRP A 53 -11.37 1.41 -21.61
N HIS A 54 -11.60 1.67 -20.33
CA HIS A 54 -12.21 2.90 -19.82
C HIS A 54 -11.18 3.79 -19.13
N LEU A 55 -11.30 5.10 -19.32
CA LEU A 55 -10.43 6.09 -18.69
C LEU A 55 -10.61 6.04 -17.17
N VAL A 56 -9.52 5.75 -16.45
CA VAL A 56 -9.50 5.66 -14.99
C VAL A 56 -8.77 6.84 -14.34
N MET A 57 -7.86 7.49 -15.08
CA MET A 57 -7.12 8.67 -14.62
C MET A 57 -6.76 9.56 -15.81
N SER A 58 -6.82 10.86 -15.59
CA SER A 58 -6.25 11.86 -16.49
C SER A 58 -5.77 13.07 -15.70
N ASP A 59 -4.75 13.76 -16.21
CA ASP A 59 -4.34 15.09 -15.79
C ASP A 59 -3.96 15.88 -17.04
N GLU A 60 -4.72 16.95 -17.32
CA GLU A 60 -4.55 17.81 -18.50
C GLU A 60 -3.74 19.07 -18.15
N PHE A 61 -3.35 19.25 -16.88
CA PHE A 61 -2.49 20.35 -16.41
C PHE A 61 -3.01 21.79 -16.66
N GLU A 62 -4.28 21.95 -17.00
CA GLU A 62 -4.94 23.23 -17.36
C GLU A 62 -4.98 24.26 -16.21
N VAL A 63 -4.93 23.80 -14.95
CA VAL A 63 -4.88 24.71 -13.80
C VAL A 63 -3.48 25.32 -13.66
N GLU A 64 -3.38 26.62 -13.91
CA GLU A 64 -2.15 27.41 -13.85
C GLU A 64 -1.50 27.46 -12.45
N GLY A 65 -0.16 27.48 -12.40
CA GLY A 65 0.60 27.78 -11.18
C GLY A 65 0.61 26.67 -10.13
N ARG A 66 0.21 25.44 -10.48
CA ARG A 66 0.29 24.28 -9.59
C ARG A 66 1.70 24.10 -9.06
N GLN A 67 1.78 23.81 -7.77
CA GLN A 67 3.01 23.46 -7.08
C GLN A 67 2.98 21.98 -6.73
N PHE A 68 4.14 21.34 -6.81
CA PHE A 68 4.24 19.88 -6.68
C PHE A 68 5.06 19.42 -5.48
N ALA A 69 5.53 20.32 -4.62
CA ALA A 69 6.14 19.94 -3.35
C ALA A 69 5.22 19.01 -2.53
N TYR A 70 5.78 18.23 -1.60
CA TYR A 70 4.99 17.32 -0.77
C TYR A 70 3.82 18.03 -0.08
N GLY A 71 2.65 17.37 -0.08
CA GLY A 71 1.41 17.94 0.45
C GLY A 71 0.70 18.98 -0.44
N GLN A 72 1.25 19.36 -1.61
CA GLN A 72 0.66 20.41 -2.45
C GLN A 72 -0.26 19.90 -3.57
N ASP A 73 0.01 18.73 -4.14
CA ASP A 73 -0.84 18.17 -5.19
C ASP A 73 -1.40 16.79 -4.80
N HIS A 74 -2.63 16.54 -5.24
CA HIS A 74 -3.42 15.35 -4.93
C HIS A 74 -2.90 14.06 -5.56
N ILE A 75 -2.26 14.13 -6.73
CA ILE A 75 -1.66 12.98 -7.42
C ILE A 75 -0.15 13.05 -7.30
N TRP A 76 0.42 14.20 -7.65
CA TRP A 76 1.84 14.33 -7.92
C TRP A 76 2.64 14.84 -6.73
N THR A 77 3.89 14.40 -6.61
CA THR A 77 4.86 14.90 -5.64
C THR A 77 6.22 15.01 -6.29
N ALA A 78 6.77 16.22 -6.34
CA ALA A 78 8.13 16.49 -6.77
C ALA A 78 9.08 16.35 -5.58
N LEU A 79 10.23 15.72 -5.82
CA LEU A 79 11.25 15.50 -4.79
C LEU A 79 12.24 16.67 -4.68
N ASP A 80 12.67 16.94 -3.46
CA ASP A 80 13.80 17.81 -3.12
C ASP A 80 14.93 16.96 -2.53
N ILE A 81 15.73 16.31 -3.39
CA ILE A 81 16.77 15.34 -3.01
C ILE A 81 17.89 15.26 -4.07
N PRO A 82 19.18 15.09 -3.70
CA PRO A 82 20.23 14.84 -4.66
C PRO A 82 19.99 13.54 -5.44
N ASP A 83 20.26 13.54 -6.74
CA ASP A 83 20.26 12.29 -7.48
C ASP A 83 21.48 11.45 -7.04
N GLY A 84 21.20 10.27 -6.49
CA GLY A 84 22.16 9.36 -5.90
C GLY A 84 22.64 8.24 -6.82
N VAL A 85 22.15 8.17 -8.07
CA VAL A 85 22.44 7.06 -8.98
C VAL A 85 23.31 7.49 -10.16
N ASN A 86 23.91 6.53 -10.87
CA ASN A 86 24.52 6.72 -12.20
C ASN A 86 25.54 7.87 -12.33
N ARG A 87 26.27 8.20 -11.26
CA ARG A 87 27.20 9.34 -11.22
C ARG A 87 26.49 10.66 -11.57
N ALA A 88 25.30 10.85 -11.03
CA ALA A 88 24.51 12.05 -11.26
C ALA A 88 25.21 13.33 -10.80
N MET A 89 24.84 14.41 -11.46
CA MET A 89 25.43 15.74 -11.34
C MET A 89 24.41 16.80 -10.94
N GLU A 90 23.23 16.39 -10.49
CA GLU A 90 22.13 17.30 -10.20
C GLU A 90 21.46 17.09 -8.84
N LEU A 91 20.72 18.12 -8.45
CA LEU A 91 19.74 18.08 -7.38
C LEU A 91 18.34 18.09 -7.99
N TYR A 92 17.51 17.11 -7.63
CA TYR A 92 16.07 17.23 -7.90
C TYR A 92 15.46 18.26 -6.95
N SER A 93 14.63 19.17 -7.50
CA SER A 93 13.90 20.15 -6.72
C SER A 93 12.46 20.34 -7.19
N SER A 94 11.56 20.50 -6.23
CA SER A 94 10.15 20.83 -6.47
C SER A 94 9.95 22.21 -7.10
N LYS A 95 10.94 23.12 -7.02
CA LYS A 95 10.90 24.44 -7.66
C LYS A 95 11.09 24.41 -9.16
N ASN A 96 11.64 23.31 -9.68
CA ASN A 96 11.89 23.13 -11.11
C ASN A 96 10.64 22.66 -11.87
N VAL A 97 9.53 22.41 -11.17
CA VAL A 97 8.30 21.89 -11.78
C VAL A 97 7.09 22.74 -11.43
N TYR A 98 6.28 23.05 -12.44
CA TYR A 98 5.07 23.87 -12.29
C TYR A 98 4.17 23.70 -13.51
N THR A 99 2.91 24.10 -13.40
CA THR A 99 2.05 24.26 -14.57
C THR A 99 2.07 25.69 -15.09
N LYS A 100 2.11 25.83 -16.41
CA LYS A 100 2.06 27.10 -17.12
C LYS A 100 1.40 26.93 -18.49
N ASN A 101 0.55 27.86 -18.89
CA ASN A 101 -0.11 27.86 -20.20
C ASN A 101 -0.79 26.51 -20.53
N GLY A 102 -1.48 25.93 -19.53
CA GLY A 102 -2.20 24.66 -19.65
C GLY A 102 -1.31 23.42 -19.79
N LYS A 103 -0.04 23.49 -19.40
CA LYS A 103 0.91 22.37 -19.51
C LYS A 103 1.77 22.24 -18.29
N PHE A 104 2.31 21.05 -18.07
CA PHE A 104 3.32 20.81 -17.06
C PHE A 104 4.73 21.08 -17.62
N TYR A 105 5.54 21.83 -16.87
CA TYR A 105 6.92 22.14 -17.21
C TYR A 105 7.85 21.51 -16.19
N ASN A 106 8.84 20.76 -16.66
CA ASN A 106 10.03 20.40 -15.90
C ASN A 106 11.22 21.13 -16.48
N ARG A 107 11.73 22.10 -15.71
CA ARG A 107 12.82 23.00 -16.09
C ARG A 107 14.15 22.42 -15.61
N VAL A 108 15.14 22.38 -16.48
CA VAL A 108 16.54 22.09 -16.11
C VAL A 108 17.32 23.40 -16.05
N ASP A 109 17.98 23.66 -14.94
CA ASP A 109 18.88 24.80 -14.77
C ASP A 109 20.33 24.33 -14.64
N GLU A 110 21.26 25.15 -15.11
CA GLU A 110 22.70 24.98 -14.87
C GLU A 110 23.15 25.93 -13.74
N GLY A 111 23.97 25.42 -12.83
CA GLY A 111 24.50 26.20 -11.71
C GLY A 111 24.96 25.34 -10.54
N PRO A 112 25.99 25.77 -9.80
CA PRO A 112 26.50 25.01 -8.68
C PRO A 112 25.50 25.01 -7.50
N VAL A 113 25.23 23.82 -6.98
CA VAL A 113 24.44 23.60 -5.76
C VAL A 113 25.22 22.67 -4.84
N ASN A 114 25.56 23.17 -3.66
CA ASN A 114 26.23 22.36 -2.65
C ASN A 114 25.21 21.52 -1.90
N VAL A 115 25.42 20.21 -1.89
CA VAL A 115 24.59 19.25 -1.18
C VAL A 115 25.42 18.46 -0.19
N SER A 116 24.77 18.06 0.91
CA SER A 116 25.32 17.13 1.90
C SER A 116 24.37 15.96 2.03
N PHE A 117 24.88 14.74 1.90
CA PHE A 117 24.06 13.52 1.98
C PHE A 117 24.81 12.41 2.69
N TRP A 118 24.05 11.47 3.25
CA TRP A 118 24.60 10.27 3.88
C TRP A 118 24.86 9.19 2.83
N ASN A 119 26.12 8.77 2.68
CA ASN A 119 26.49 7.69 1.77
C ASN A 119 26.63 6.37 2.54
N SER A 120 25.61 5.50 2.44
CA SER A 120 25.65 4.15 3.02
C SER A 120 26.46 3.14 2.20
N TRP A 121 26.84 3.50 0.96
CA TRP A 121 27.51 2.64 0.00
C TRP A 121 29.02 2.82 -0.05
N SER A 122 29.56 3.80 0.66
CA SER A 122 31.00 4.01 0.75
C SER A 122 31.68 2.97 1.66
N GLU A 123 32.98 2.74 1.43
CA GLU A 123 33.78 1.82 2.25
C GLU A 123 33.74 2.21 3.74
N THR A 124 33.66 3.53 4.01
CA THR A 124 33.44 4.13 5.33
C THR A 124 32.20 5.04 5.29
N PRO A 125 31.02 4.54 5.71
CA PRO A 125 29.76 5.30 5.66
C PRO A 125 29.84 6.62 6.41
N GLY A 126 29.28 7.68 5.81
CA GLY A 126 29.37 9.02 6.38
C GLY A 126 28.64 10.07 5.57
N TYR A 127 28.61 11.29 6.11
CA TYR A 127 28.16 12.46 5.35
C TYR A 127 29.23 12.87 4.34
N GLU A 128 28.81 13.02 3.09
CA GLU A 128 29.63 13.52 1.99
C GLU A 128 29.07 14.86 1.51
N ASN A 129 29.99 15.78 1.20
CA ASN A 129 29.65 17.05 0.57
C ASN A 129 30.01 16.97 -0.91
N LYS A 130 29.06 17.32 -1.78
CA LYS A 130 29.25 17.32 -3.22
C LYS A 130 28.67 18.61 -3.80
N THR A 131 29.33 19.16 -4.80
CA THR A 131 28.74 20.22 -5.64
C THR A 131 28.06 19.54 -6.81
N MET A 132 26.73 19.65 -6.87
CA MET A 132 25.96 19.37 -8.08
C MET A 132 26.00 20.59 -8.98
N HIS A 133 25.91 20.40 -10.29
CA HIS A 133 26.05 21.49 -11.28
C HIS A 133 24.77 21.78 -12.06
N TYR A 134 23.70 21.02 -11.78
CA TYR A 134 22.40 21.16 -12.43
C TYR A 134 21.27 21.00 -11.40
N THR A 135 20.10 21.54 -11.71
CA THR A 135 18.86 21.23 -10.99
C THR A 135 17.73 20.92 -11.97
N ALA A 136 16.90 19.94 -11.63
CA ALA A 136 15.75 19.50 -12.43
C ALA A 136 14.65 18.98 -11.50
N GLY A 137 13.51 18.52 -12.03
CA GLY A 137 12.46 17.88 -11.25
C GLY A 137 12.42 16.35 -11.43
N MET A 138 12.14 15.63 -10.35
CA MET A 138 11.61 14.26 -10.38
C MET A 138 10.26 14.26 -9.68
N VAL A 139 9.20 13.89 -10.41
CA VAL A 139 7.82 13.90 -9.93
C VAL A 139 7.28 12.48 -9.91
N GLN A 140 6.59 12.11 -8.83
CA GLN A 140 6.06 10.77 -8.62
C GLN A 140 4.60 10.80 -8.12
N SER A 141 3.82 9.79 -8.47
CA SER A 141 2.51 9.52 -7.86
C SER A 141 2.56 8.54 -6.67
N TRP A 142 3.76 8.27 -6.16
CA TRP A 142 4.05 7.26 -5.14
C TRP A 142 3.07 7.31 -3.97
N ASN A 143 2.51 6.15 -3.63
CA ASN A 143 1.53 5.93 -2.55
C ASN A 143 0.25 6.82 -2.60
N LYS A 144 0.07 7.62 -3.65
CA LYS A 144 -1.12 8.44 -3.90
C LYS A 144 -2.00 7.82 -4.98
N PHE A 145 -1.41 7.54 -6.13
CA PHE A 145 -2.07 6.90 -7.27
C PHE A 145 -1.16 5.84 -7.87
N CYS A 146 -1.70 4.63 -8.01
CA CYS A 146 -1.02 3.48 -8.60
C CYS A 146 -1.99 2.72 -9.50
N ILE A 147 -1.44 1.96 -10.43
CA ILE A 147 -2.19 1.07 -11.32
C ILE A 147 -1.55 -0.31 -11.36
N GLN A 148 -2.36 -1.33 -11.57
CA GLN A 148 -1.94 -2.68 -11.90
C GLN A 148 -2.52 -3.01 -13.28
N GLY A 149 -1.68 -3.06 -14.32
CA GLY A 149 -2.12 -3.16 -15.72
C GLY A 149 -2.74 -1.86 -16.25
N GLY A 150 -2.91 -1.75 -17.57
CA GLY A 150 -3.58 -0.64 -18.24
C GLY A 150 -2.85 -0.10 -19.46
N PHE A 151 -3.48 0.86 -20.12
CA PHE A 151 -2.90 1.65 -21.20
C PHE A 151 -2.52 3.00 -20.62
N VAL A 152 -1.24 3.37 -20.66
CA VAL A 152 -0.75 4.68 -20.20
C VAL A 152 -0.32 5.46 -21.43
N GLU A 153 -0.77 6.71 -21.54
CA GLU A 153 -0.36 7.68 -22.54
C GLU A 153 0.19 8.92 -21.86
N VAL A 154 1.37 9.35 -22.28
CA VAL A 154 1.97 10.61 -21.86
C VAL A 154 2.32 11.41 -23.13
N SER A 155 1.66 12.55 -23.31
CA SER A 155 1.97 13.47 -24.40
C SER A 155 3.06 14.44 -23.93
N ALA A 156 4.27 14.30 -24.47
CA ALA A 156 5.43 15.08 -24.01
C ALA A 156 6.33 15.57 -25.14
N MET A 157 7.05 16.67 -24.85
CA MET A 157 8.14 17.23 -25.65
C MET A 157 9.42 17.21 -24.83
N LEU A 158 10.53 16.80 -25.45
CA LEU A 158 11.80 16.54 -24.76
C LEU A 158 12.68 17.80 -24.64
N PRO A 159 13.52 17.88 -23.59
CA PRO A 159 14.45 18.99 -23.39
C PRO A 159 15.67 18.92 -24.32
N GLY A 160 16.06 20.04 -24.93
CA GLY A 160 17.26 20.13 -25.77
C GLY A 160 17.64 21.57 -26.15
N ALA A 161 18.85 21.74 -26.69
CA ALA A 161 19.38 23.02 -27.17
C ALA A 161 18.78 23.38 -28.54
N ILE A 162 17.56 23.91 -28.52
CA ILE A 162 16.74 24.20 -29.70
C ILE A 162 16.56 25.70 -30.01
N ASN A 163 17.27 26.58 -29.29
CA ASN A 163 17.29 28.01 -29.62
C ASN A 163 18.15 28.30 -30.87
N LYS A 164 18.11 29.53 -31.39
CA LYS A 164 18.82 29.88 -32.64
C LYS A 164 20.34 29.95 -32.45
N GLU A 165 20.75 30.27 -31.24
CA GLU A 165 22.13 30.50 -30.82
C GLU A 165 22.88 29.19 -30.57
N SER A 166 22.17 28.07 -30.39
CA SER A 166 22.76 26.78 -30.05
C SER A 166 23.66 26.20 -31.12
N ILE A 167 23.63 26.71 -32.36
CA ILE A 167 24.30 26.12 -33.54
C ILE A 167 23.99 24.64 -33.78
N ASN A 168 22.89 24.14 -33.21
CA ASN A 168 22.42 22.79 -33.43
C ASN A 168 22.20 22.55 -34.95
N PRO A 169 22.74 21.47 -35.53
CA PRO A 169 22.62 21.19 -36.96
C PRO A 169 21.19 21.29 -37.51
N HIS A 170 20.16 20.91 -36.75
CA HIS A 170 18.78 20.98 -37.23
C HIS A 170 18.23 22.40 -37.21
N ILE A 171 18.71 23.24 -36.30
CA ILE A 171 18.44 24.67 -36.29
C ILE A 171 19.13 25.35 -37.47
N LEU A 172 20.35 24.92 -37.81
CA LEU A 172 21.09 25.41 -38.98
C LEU A 172 20.51 24.89 -40.30
N GLY A 173 19.81 23.75 -40.29
CA GLY A 173 19.27 23.05 -41.47
C GLY A 173 20.32 22.24 -42.24
N TYR A 174 21.51 22.02 -41.68
CA TYR A 174 22.56 21.22 -42.31
C TYR A 174 23.59 20.67 -41.33
N LYS A 175 24.31 19.63 -41.76
CA LYS A 175 25.53 19.12 -41.11
C LYS A 175 26.73 19.22 -42.06
N TRP A 176 27.91 19.35 -41.49
CA TRP A 176 29.16 19.32 -42.26
C TRP A 176 29.57 17.88 -42.58
N ALA A 177 30.12 17.66 -43.78
CA ALA A 177 30.67 16.37 -44.20
C ALA A 177 32.09 16.55 -44.75
N PRO A 178 32.95 15.51 -44.68
CA PRO A 178 34.28 15.59 -45.26
C PRO A 178 34.25 15.98 -46.76
N PRO A 179 35.29 16.65 -47.26
CA PRO A 179 35.40 16.98 -48.68
C PRO A 179 35.19 15.74 -49.57
N PRO A 180 34.53 15.88 -50.74
CA PRO A 180 34.12 17.12 -51.39
C PRO A 180 32.70 17.61 -51.01
N VAL A 181 31.97 16.87 -50.19
CA VAL A 181 30.53 17.08 -49.98
C VAL A 181 30.25 18.35 -49.19
N ASN A 182 31.17 18.76 -48.30
CA ASN A 182 31.19 19.95 -47.45
C ASN A 182 29.92 20.16 -46.60
N LYS A 183 28.71 20.27 -47.16
CA LYS A 183 27.45 20.54 -46.45
C LYS A 183 26.32 19.61 -46.92
N ILE A 184 25.71 18.88 -45.99
CA ILE A 184 24.57 17.98 -46.22
C ILE A 184 23.34 18.60 -45.55
N THR A 185 22.27 18.83 -46.31
CA THR A 185 20.97 19.29 -45.78
C THR A 185 20.40 18.26 -44.80
N ILE A 186 19.84 18.73 -43.69
CA ILE A 186 19.11 17.89 -42.74
C ILE A 186 17.74 18.50 -42.43
N ASN A 187 16.78 17.63 -42.18
CA ASN A 187 15.38 17.95 -41.90
C ASN A 187 14.98 17.42 -40.52
N ASP A 188 13.83 17.86 -40.01
CA ASP A 188 13.34 17.50 -38.67
C ASP A 188 13.15 15.97 -38.48
N LYS A 189 12.90 15.22 -39.57
CA LYS A 189 12.71 13.77 -39.58
C LYS A 189 13.98 12.95 -39.78
N ASP A 190 15.12 13.61 -39.97
CA ASP A 190 16.39 12.91 -40.05
C ASP A 190 16.83 12.47 -38.66
N ARG A 191 17.60 11.39 -38.62
CA ARG A 191 18.23 10.92 -37.38
C ARG A 191 19.16 12.00 -36.85
N ILE A 192 19.23 12.12 -35.53
CA ILE A 192 20.00 13.17 -34.88
C ILE A 192 21.50 13.01 -35.19
N PRO A 193 22.16 14.01 -35.82
CA PRO A 193 23.54 13.86 -36.28
C PRO A 193 24.58 14.21 -35.23
N ASP A 194 24.21 14.93 -34.16
CA ASP A 194 25.10 15.34 -33.09
C ASP A 194 24.36 15.34 -31.76
N ILE A 195 24.70 14.39 -30.89
CA ILE A 195 24.07 14.16 -29.59
C ILE A 195 24.32 15.29 -28.59
N ARG A 196 25.39 16.07 -28.76
CA ARG A 196 25.84 17.08 -27.77
C ARG A 196 24.80 18.17 -27.51
N PHE A 197 23.94 18.45 -28.48
CA PHE A 197 22.87 19.46 -28.36
C PHE A 197 21.67 18.99 -27.55
N TYR A 198 21.67 17.77 -27.03
CA TYR A 198 20.58 17.20 -26.26
C TYR A 198 21.15 16.54 -24.99
N PRO A 199 21.73 17.34 -24.07
CA PRO A 199 22.60 16.86 -23.00
C PRO A 199 21.86 16.26 -21.79
N THR A 200 20.54 16.10 -21.89
CA THR A 200 19.64 15.70 -20.79
C THR A 200 19.12 14.27 -20.99
N TRP A 201 18.81 13.59 -19.90
CA TRP A 201 18.25 12.24 -19.91
C TRP A 201 16.82 12.23 -19.33
N PRO A 202 15.79 12.56 -20.14
CA PRO A 202 14.41 12.51 -19.68
C PRO A 202 13.95 11.07 -19.41
N GLY A 203 13.03 10.92 -18.45
CA GLY A 203 12.43 9.66 -18.05
C GLY A 203 10.92 9.78 -17.86
N LEU A 204 10.18 8.78 -18.36
CA LEU A 204 8.76 8.50 -18.13
C LEU A 204 8.66 7.01 -17.80
N TRP A 205 8.35 6.67 -16.55
CA TRP A 205 8.48 5.29 -16.10
C TRP A 205 7.54 4.99 -14.93
N LEU A 206 7.41 3.70 -14.61
CA LEU A 206 6.61 3.20 -13.51
C LEU A 206 7.47 2.32 -12.61
N MET A 207 7.16 2.33 -11.32
CA MET A 207 7.82 1.48 -10.35
C MET A 207 6.80 0.87 -9.37
N GLY A 208 7.01 -0.38 -8.98
CA GLY A 208 6.17 -1.04 -7.98
C GLY A 208 6.17 -0.32 -6.63
N ASN A 209 5.00 -0.13 -6.02
CA ASN A 209 4.78 0.78 -4.88
C ASN A 209 5.53 0.40 -3.59
N LEU A 210 6.02 -0.85 -3.47
CA LEU A 210 6.81 -1.32 -2.33
C LEU A 210 8.24 -0.74 -2.27
N GLY A 211 8.68 -0.03 -3.30
CA GLY A 211 9.89 0.79 -3.30
C GLY A 211 9.57 2.21 -3.77
N ARG A 212 10.30 3.20 -3.24
CA ARG A 212 10.22 4.59 -3.69
C ARG A 212 11.55 5.00 -4.32
N ALA A 213 11.51 5.49 -5.54
CA ALA A 213 12.68 5.94 -6.28
C ALA A 213 13.51 6.95 -5.46
N LEU A 214 14.84 6.82 -5.52
CA LEU A 214 15.83 7.58 -4.73
C LEU A 214 15.86 7.31 -3.21
N PHE A 215 14.94 6.49 -2.68
CA PHE A 215 14.98 6.04 -1.28
C PHE A 215 15.56 4.63 -1.17
N ALA A 216 16.89 4.52 -1.15
CA ALA A 216 17.61 3.25 -1.17
C ALA A 216 17.14 2.23 -0.10
N ALA A 217 16.78 2.70 1.09
CA ALA A 217 16.27 1.83 2.16
C ALA A 217 14.94 1.13 1.82
N SER A 218 14.15 1.70 0.91
CA SER A 218 12.92 1.08 0.39
C SER A 218 13.18 0.15 -0.81
N THR A 219 14.18 0.45 -1.63
CA THR A 219 14.48 -0.29 -2.86
C THR A 219 15.42 -1.47 -2.65
N ASN A 220 16.25 -1.45 -1.61
CA ASN A 220 17.15 -2.55 -1.25
C ASN A 220 16.40 -3.87 -1.14
N ARG A 221 16.83 -4.87 -1.92
CA ARG A 221 16.23 -6.22 -2.01
C ARG A 221 14.75 -6.23 -2.44
N MET A 222 14.26 -5.11 -2.96
CA MET A 222 12.87 -4.94 -3.41
C MET A 222 12.84 -4.66 -4.91
N TRP A 223 13.65 -3.71 -5.36
CA TRP A 223 13.85 -3.43 -6.78
C TRP A 223 14.89 -4.40 -7.37
N PRO A 224 14.68 -4.98 -8.56
CA PRO A 224 13.47 -4.97 -9.36
C PRO A 224 12.75 -6.33 -9.34
N TRP A 225 12.45 -6.90 -8.17
CA TRP A 225 11.98 -8.28 -8.06
C TRP A 225 10.60 -8.51 -8.72
N THR A 226 10.52 -9.56 -9.55
CA THR A 226 9.31 -10.10 -10.19
C THR A 226 9.31 -11.63 -10.09
N TYR A 227 9.34 -12.14 -8.85
CA TYR A 227 9.52 -13.57 -8.58
C TYR A 227 8.64 -14.02 -7.43
N ASN A 228 7.91 -15.12 -7.66
CA ASN A 228 6.87 -15.62 -6.77
C ASN A 228 6.96 -17.16 -6.58
N GLU A 229 8.17 -17.69 -6.50
CA GLU A 229 8.41 -19.10 -6.19
C GLU A 229 9.31 -19.21 -4.95
N CYS A 230 9.07 -20.20 -4.10
CA CYS A 230 9.98 -20.46 -2.99
C CYS A 230 11.23 -21.17 -3.51
N ASP A 231 12.31 -20.38 -3.66
CA ASP A 231 13.63 -20.84 -4.06
C ASP A 231 14.66 -20.39 -3.02
N GLU A 232 15.29 -21.38 -2.37
CA GLU A 232 16.29 -21.14 -1.32
C GLU A 232 17.50 -20.32 -1.82
N ARG A 233 17.78 -20.31 -3.13
CA ARG A 233 18.84 -19.45 -3.72
C ARG A 233 18.57 -17.96 -3.52
N TYR A 234 17.29 -17.58 -3.46
CA TYR A 234 16.85 -16.18 -3.47
C TYR A 234 16.18 -15.74 -2.17
N ARG A 235 15.94 -16.67 -1.24
CA ARG A 235 15.23 -16.44 0.03
C ARG A 235 15.73 -15.22 0.81
N THR A 236 17.04 -15.02 0.89
CA THR A 236 17.65 -13.86 1.58
C THR A 236 17.96 -12.69 0.67
N ASN A 237 17.81 -12.84 -0.65
CA ASN A 237 18.08 -11.76 -1.62
C ASN A 237 16.81 -10.96 -1.93
N GLN A 238 15.65 -11.61 -2.00
CA GLN A 238 14.36 -10.94 -2.07
C GLN A 238 13.89 -10.57 -0.66
N ARG A 239 13.42 -9.34 -0.45
CA ARG A 239 12.98 -8.88 0.89
C ARG A 239 11.67 -9.53 1.31
N ILE A 240 10.74 -9.67 0.39
CA ILE A 240 9.46 -10.35 0.60
C ILE A 240 9.47 -11.59 -0.29
N SER A 241 9.83 -12.74 0.29
CA SER A 241 10.04 -13.99 -0.43
C SER A 241 8.81 -14.90 -0.32
N ALA A 242 8.51 -15.62 -1.40
CA ALA A 242 7.46 -16.65 -1.41
C ALA A 242 7.75 -17.83 -0.46
N CYS A 243 8.96 -17.95 0.09
CA CYS A 243 9.27 -18.92 1.14
C CYS A 243 8.70 -18.57 2.52
N ASP A 244 8.18 -17.35 2.71
CA ASP A 244 7.67 -16.89 4.01
C ASP A 244 6.16 -17.18 4.15
N PRO A 245 5.76 -18.08 5.08
CA PRO A 245 4.36 -18.34 5.37
C PRO A 245 3.67 -17.20 6.12
N ASN A 246 4.42 -16.27 6.71
CA ASN A 246 3.87 -15.19 7.53
C ASN A 246 4.73 -13.92 7.41
N PRO A 247 4.71 -13.25 6.24
CA PRO A 247 5.49 -12.03 5.99
C PRO A 247 5.05 -10.84 6.88
N GLY A 248 3.87 -10.93 7.51
CA GLY A 248 3.31 -9.88 8.35
C GLY A 248 2.88 -8.63 7.57
N TYR A 249 2.50 -7.58 8.31
CA TYR A 249 2.17 -6.25 7.75
C TYR A 249 1.16 -6.28 6.58
N GLY A 250 0.13 -7.12 6.69
CA GLY A 250 -0.94 -7.23 5.71
C GLY A 250 -0.55 -7.92 4.39
N LEU A 251 0.70 -8.39 4.25
CA LEU A 251 1.17 -9.11 3.08
C LEU A 251 0.58 -10.53 3.02
N ASN A 252 0.38 -11.03 1.80
CA ASN A 252 -0.16 -12.38 1.60
C ASN A 252 0.92 -13.45 1.92
N PRO A 253 0.56 -14.54 2.64
CA PRO A 253 1.42 -15.70 2.82
C PRO A 253 1.93 -16.30 1.51
N TYR A 254 3.18 -16.77 1.50
CA TYR A 254 3.80 -17.46 0.36
C TYR A 254 3.80 -16.66 -0.95
N GLN A 255 3.75 -15.33 -0.87
CA GLN A 255 3.79 -14.45 -2.03
C GLN A 255 5.12 -13.69 -2.08
N GLY A 256 5.94 -13.97 -3.08
CA GLY A 256 7.13 -13.19 -3.40
C GLY A 256 6.74 -11.86 -4.05
N ARG A 257 7.29 -10.76 -3.54
CA ARG A 257 6.93 -9.38 -3.94
C ARG A 257 8.17 -8.56 -4.24
N GLY A 258 7.97 -7.42 -4.90
CA GLY A 258 9.06 -6.54 -5.30
C GLY A 258 8.61 -5.14 -5.70
N ALA A 259 9.54 -4.40 -6.30
CA ALA A 259 9.32 -3.09 -6.90
C ALA A 259 9.93 -3.07 -8.31
N PRO A 260 9.34 -3.78 -9.28
CA PRO A 260 9.82 -3.79 -10.66
C PRO A 260 9.66 -2.43 -11.32
N GLU A 261 10.39 -2.25 -12.41
CA GLU A 261 10.45 -1.00 -13.16
C GLU A 261 9.98 -1.24 -14.60
N ILE A 262 9.18 -0.30 -15.13
CA ILE A 262 8.74 -0.26 -16.52
C ILE A 262 9.04 1.14 -17.07
N ASP A 263 9.95 1.24 -18.02
CA ASP A 263 10.32 2.50 -18.66
C ASP A 263 9.50 2.66 -19.94
N ILE A 264 8.57 3.61 -19.95
CA ILE A 264 7.85 4.03 -21.17
C ILE A 264 8.89 4.66 -22.12
N LEU A 265 9.67 5.57 -21.53
CA LEU A 265 10.77 6.29 -22.12
C LEU A 265 11.83 6.46 -21.04
N GLU A 266 13.03 5.96 -21.29
CA GLU A 266 14.21 6.32 -20.50
C GLU A 266 15.36 6.58 -21.47
N GLY A 267 15.75 7.84 -21.64
CA GLY A 267 16.77 8.20 -22.60
C GLY A 267 16.51 9.54 -23.27
N GLY A 268 17.58 10.06 -23.86
CA GLY A 268 17.59 11.32 -24.60
C GLY A 268 18.77 11.32 -25.56
N GLY A 269 19.07 12.45 -26.17
CA GLY A 269 20.09 12.47 -27.21
C GLY A 269 19.55 11.94 -28.53
N THR A 270 20.07 10.80 -28.95
CA THR A 270 19.77 10.20 -30.26
C THR A 270 18.79 9.03 -30.19
N ALA A 271 18.54 8.48 -29.00
CA ALA A 271 17.70 7.31 -28.81
C ALA A 271 17.03 7.30 -27.43
N ILE A 272 15.91 6.58 -27.35
CA ILE A 272 15.17 6.32 -26.12
C ILE A 272 15.15 4.81 -25.86
N SER A 273 15.31 4.41 -24.60
CA SER A 273 15.09 3.04 -24.15
C SER A 273 13.63 2.84 -23.75
N SER A 274 13.08 1.70 -24.15
CA SER A 274 11.84 1.13 -23.62
C SER A 274 12.19 -0.18 -22.95
N SER A 275 11.87 -0.31 -21.66
CA SER A 275 12.44 -1.38 -20.83
C SER A 275 11.56 -1.88 -19.71
N ILE A 276 11.83 -3.11 -19.28
CA ILE A 276 11.52 -3.56 -17.93
C ILE A 276 12.80 -3.99 -17.23
N GLN A 277 12.87 -3.70 -15.94
CA GLN A 277 13.91 -4.25 -15.06
C GLN A 277 13.28 -5.31 -14.16
N ILE A 278 13.93 -6.48 -14.06
CA ILE A 278 13.38 -7.66 -13.39
C ILE A 278 14.45 -8.47 -12.65
N ALA A 279 14.07 -9.08 -11.54
CA ALA A 279 14.90 -10.00 -10.75
C ALA A 279 14.12 -11.23 -10.28
N PRO A 280 14.78 -12.38 -10.08
CA PRO A 280 16.21 -12.63 -10.25
C PRO A 280 16.58 -12.72 -11.73
N GLY A 281 17.72 -12.17 -12.12
CA GLY A 281 18.23 -12.24 -13.48
C GLY A 281 18.73 -13.63 -13.88
N MET A 282 18.91 -13.84 -15.19
CA MET A 282 19.41 -15.10 -15.73
C MET A 282 20.82 -15.44 -15.22
N PRO A 283 21.12 -16.71 -14.89
CA PRO A 283 22.47 -17.17 -14.63
C PRO A 283 23.42 -16.91 -15.81
N ASP A 284 24.72 -16.74 -15.53
CA ASP A 284 25.74 -16.38 -16.53
C ASP A 284 25.77 -17.30 -17.76
N GLU A 285 25.49 -18.60 -17.60
CA GLU A 285 25.50 -19.56 -18.71
C GLU A 285 24.42 -19.31 -19.78
N TYR A 286 23.37 -18.54 -19.45
CA TYR A 286 22.33 -18.14 -20.40
C TYR A 286 22.55 -16.73 -20.97
N ARG A 287 23.58 -16.01 -20.52
CA ARG A 287 23.87 -14.63 -20.98
C ARG A 287 24.82 -14.63 -22.18
N ARG A 288 24.88 -13.47 -22.86
CA ARG A 288 25.91 -13.18 -23.87
C ARG A 288 27.31 -13.27 -23.26
N THR A 289 28.31 -13.53 -24.10
CA THR A 289 29.72 -13.53 -23.67
C THR A 289 30.12 -12.13 -23.23
N LYS A 290 30.84 -12.02 -22.10
CA LYS A 290 31.40 -10.74 -21.67
C LYS A 290 32.51 -10.30 -22.66
N PRO A 291 32.49 -9.08 -23.20
CA PRO A 291 33.55 -8.57 -24.05
C PRO A 291 34.91 -8.61 -23.34
N ILE A 292 35.98 -8.91 -24.09
CA ILE A 292 37.33 -9.02 -23.57
C ILE A 292 38.17 -7.91 -24.18
N LEU A 293 38.71 -7.00 -23.37
CA LEU A 293 39.46 -5.82 -23.84
C LEU A 293 40.63 -6.15 -24.77
N ALA A 294 41.32 -7.29 -24.56
CA ALA A 294 42.39 -7.74 -25.46
C ALA A 294 41.89 -8.09 -26.88
N LEU A 295 40.62 -8.50 -27.00
CA LEU A 295 39.98 -8.69 -28.30
C LEU A 295 39.44 -7.37 -28.87
N GLU A 296 39.16 -6.39 -28.02
CA GLU A 296 38.64 -5.08 -28.43
C GLU A 296 39.72 -4.01 -28.63
N SER A 297 41.01 -4.32 -28.49
CA SER A 297 42.10 -3.36 -28.73
C SER A 297 42.04 -2.80 -30.16
N THR A 298 42.25 -1.49 -30.31
CA THR A 298 42.26 -0.80 -31.61
C THR A 298 43.33 -1.33 -32.58
N ASP A 299 44.42 -1.88 -32.05
CA ASP A 299 45.51 -2.45 -32.86
C ASP A 299 45.20 -3.86 -33.35
N ARG A 300 44.20 -4.52 -32.75
CA ARG A 300 43.78 -5.85 -33.15
C ARG A 300 42.88 -5.76 -34.37
N VAL A 301 43.18 -6.60 -35.35
CA VAL A 301 42.38 -6.80 -36.55
C VAL A 301 41.85 -8.23 -36.58
N ASP A 302 40.56 -8.42 -36.83
CA ASP A 302 39.99 -9.76 -36.99
C ASP A 302 40.23 -10.34 -38.40
N ALA A 303 39.76 -11.57 -38.64
CA ALA A 303 39.96 -12.25 -39.92
C ALA A 303 39.24 -11.54 -41.10
N GLN A 304 38.36 -10.58 -40.84
CA GLN A 304 37.61 -9.80 -41.83
C GLN A 304 38.23 -8.39 -42.03
N GLY A 305 39.34 -8.07 -41.36
CA GLY A 305 39.98 -6.75 -41.48
C GLY A 305 39.39 -5.69 -40.57
N ARG A 306 38.54 -6.05 -39.58
CA ARG A 306 37.88 -5.10 -38.67
C ARG A 306 38.73 -4.86 -37.44
N HIS A 307 38.80 -3.61 -37.00
CA HIS A 307 39.53 -3.21 -35.80
C HIS A 307 38.67 -3.31 -34.54
N GLY A 308 39.31 -3.58 -33.41
CA GLY A 308 38.65 -3.52 -32.11
C GLY A 308 38.18 -2.11 -31.76
N ALA A 309 37.08 -2.01 -31.00
CA ALA A 309 36.46 -0.73 -30.65
C ALA A 309 37.28 0.15 -29.68
N GLY A 310 38.33 -0.40 -29.05
CA GLY A 310 39.13 0.23 -28.01
C GLY A 310 38.53 0.17 -26.60
N HIS A 311 37.30 -0.31 -26.45
CA HIS A 311 36.59 -0.37 -25.18
C HIS A 311 35.64 -1.58 -25.10
N ILE A 312 35.28 -1.98 -23.88
CA ILE A 312 34.36 -3.11 -23.66
C ILE A 312 32.88 -2.78 -23.93
N PHE A 313 32.51 -1.50 -24.12
CA PHE A 313 31.13 -1.07 -24.36
C PHE A 313 30.64 -1.25 -25.82
N CYS A 314 31.43 -1.92 -26.67
CA CYS A 314 31.15 -2.18 -28.08
C CYS A 314 29.82 -2.92 -28.36
N TYR A 315 29.25 -3.56 -27.34
CA TYR A 315 28.00 -4.32 -27.45
C TYR A 315 26.75 -3.43 -27.52
N TYR A 316 26.86 -2.12 -27.27
CA TYR A 316 25.80 -1.15 -27.55
C TYR A 316 25.62 -0.98 -29.06
N ASP A 317 26.73 -0.84 -29.79
CA ASP A 317 26.75 -0.71 -31.25
C ASP A 317 26.75 -2.06 -31.99
N LYS A 318 26.78 -3.17 -31.23
CA LYS A 318 26.89 -4.54 -31.73
C LYS A 318 28.13 -4.76 -32.59
N ASN A 319 29.22 -4.07 -32.28
CA ASN A 319 30.47 -4.08 -33.06
C ASN A 319 31.68 -4.74 -32.36
N CYS A 320 31.48 -5.42 -31.22
CA CYS A 320 32.57 -6.13 -30.54
C CYS A 320 33.21 -7.19 -31.43
N LEU A 321 34.51 -7.38 -31.30
CA LEU A 321 35.24 -8.51 -31.92
C LEU A 321 35.14 -9.79 -31.09
N THR A 322 34.84 -9.70 -29.79
CA THR A 322 34.61 -10.85 -28.92
C THR A 322 33.42 -11.69 -29.42
N PRO A 323 33.63 -12.96 -29.79
CA PRO A 323 32.54 -13.84 -30.25
C PRO A 323 31.46 -14.03 -29.17
N GLY A 324 30.19 -13.81 -29.53
CA GLY A 324 29.05 -13.96 -28.62
C GLY A 324 28.75 -12.76 -27.73
N ALA A 325 29.50 -11.65 -27.87
CA ALA A 325 29.28 -10.44 -27.07
C ALA A 325 28.17 -9.53 -27.63
N ASN A 326 28.00 -9.50 -28.96
CA ASN A 326 27.07 -8.56 -29.61
C ASN A 326 25.61 -8.96 -29.41
N MET A 327 25.26 -10.21 -29.75
CA MET A 327 23.88 -10.70 -29.79
C MET A 327 23.82 -12.12 -29.21
N ALA A 328 22.68 -12.50 -28.63
CA ALA A 328 22.50 -13.84 -28.09
C ALA A 328 22.54 -14.89 -29.22
N ASP A 329 23.26 -15.99 -29.00
CA ASP A 329 23.45 -17.09 -29.95
C ASP A 329 24.08 -16.69 -31.32
N VAL A 330 24.77 -15.54 -31.37
CA VAL A 330 25.51 -15.06 -32.55
C VAL A 330 26.97 -14.73 -32.17
N SER A 331 27.98 -15.29 -32.84
CA SER A 331 27.88 -16.34 -33.87
C SER A 331 27.46 -17.69 -33.27
N THR A 332 26.85 -18.56 -34.07
CA THR A 332 26.38 -19.88 -33.61
C THR A 332 27.51 -20.70 -32.97
N ALA A 333 28.73 -20.59 -33.50
CA ALA A 333 29.90 -21.29 -32.98
C ALA A 333 30.27 -20.86 -31.54
N ALA A 334 30.03 -19.61 -31.15
CA ALA A 334 30.33 -19.11 -29.81
C ALA A 334 29.46 -19.76 -28.71
N PHE A 335 28.31 -20.33 -29.09
CA PHE A 335 27.35 -20.94 -28.17
C PHE A 335 27.15 -22.44 -28.38
N ALA A 336 27.74 -23.03 -29.44
CA ALA A 336 27.54 -24.43 -29.84
C ALA A 336 27.80 -25.46 -28.72
N GLY A 337 28.75 -25.17 -27.82
CA GLY A 337 29.09 -26.06 -26.70
C GLY A 337 28.09 -26.07 -25.53
N ARG A 338 27.07 -25.19 -25.50
CA ARG A 338 26.14 -25.06 -24.37
C ARG A 338 25.00 -26.09 -24.39
N GLY A 339 24.54 -26.50 -25.57
CA GLY A 339 23.40 -27.42 -25.71
C GLY A 339 22.03 -26.83 -25.35
N HIS A 340 21.96 -25.52 -25.09
CA HIS A 340 20.74 -24.77 -24.81
C HIS A 340 20.82 -23.36 -25.39
N LYS A 341 19.68 -22.68 -25.53
CA LYS A 341 19.60 -21.28 -26.02
C LYS A 341 20.06 -20.27 -24.98
N SER A 342 20.40 -19.07 -25.44
CA SER A 342 20.78 -17.91 -24.61
C SER A 342 19.72 -16.82 -24.64
N TRP A 343 19.57 -16.09 -23.52
CA TRP A 343 18.74 -14.90 -23.38
C TRP A 343 17.23 -15.08 -23.63
N TYR A 344 16.45 -14.02 -23.40
CA TYR A 344 15.00 -14.01 -23.63
C TYR A 344 14.67 -14.25 -25.10
N GLN A 345 13.57 -14.97 -25.36
CA GLN A 345 13.18 -15.43 -26.70
C GLN A 345 11.83 -14.81 -27.09
N GLY A 346 11.60 -14.57 -28.38
CA GLY A 346 10.30 -14.11 -28.89
C GLY A 346 9.98 -12.66 -28.57
N LEU A 347 11.00 -11.82 -28.38
CA LEU A 347 10.83 -10.38 -28.25
C LEU A 347 10.35 -9.79 -29.60
N ARG A 348 9.48 -8.79 -29.55
CA ARG A 348 8.80 -8.24 -30.72
C ARG A 348 9.25 -6.81 -30.97
N TYR A 349 9.74 -6.52 -32.18
CA TYR A 349 10.26 -5.21 -32.58
C TYR A 349 9.53 -4.73 -33.84
N ALA A 350 9.14 -3.46 -33.90
CA ALA A 350 8.45 -2.90 -35.06
C ALA A 350 9.00 -1.53 -35.45
N ALA A 351 8.90 -1.21 -36.74
CA ALA A 351 9.41 0.03 -37.28
C ALA A 351 8.57 1.21 -36.82
N ASN A 352 9.24 2.31 -36.49
CA ASN A 352 8.62 3.61 -36.37
C ASN A 352 8.75 4.36 -37.70
N ASN A 353 7.61 4.63 -38.35
CA ASN A 353 7.57 5.23 -39.68
C ASN A 353 7.82 6.76 -39.70
N ARG A 354 8.17 7.38 -38.57
CA ARG A 354 8.40 8.83 -38.47
C ARG A 354 9.70 9.29 -39.14
N CYS A 355 10.77 8.50 -39.08
CA CYS A 355 12.06 8.87 -39.67
C CYS A 355 12.07 8.80 -41.20
N ASN A 356 12.96 9.56 -41.84
CA ASN A 356 13.20 9.41 -43.26
C ASN A 356 13.78 8.02 -43.61
N PRO A 357 13.36 7.39 -44.74
CA PRO A 357 13.88 6.10 -45.18
C PRO A 357 15.38 6.15 -45.47
N ASP A 358 16.11 5.11 -45.07
CA ASP A 358 17.45 4.83 -45.59
C ASP A 358 17.46 3.44 -46.25
N PRO A 359 17.73 3.34 -47.57
CA PRO A 359 17.78 2.06 -48.29
C PRO A 359 18.73 1.03 -47.66
N LYS A 360 19.75 1.46 -46.90
CA LYS A 360 20.68 0.56 -46.20
C LYS A 360 20.04 -0.22 -45.05
N PHE A 361 18.89 0.22 -44.56
CA PHE A 361 18.16 -0.42 -43.47
C PHE A 361 16.92 -1.18 -43.93
N VAL A 362 16.66 -1.24 -45.24
CA VAL A 362 15.55 -2.02 -45.80
C VAL A 362 15.82 -3.50 -45.67
N GLN A 363 14.84 -4.25 -45.17
CA GLN A 363 14.92 -5.68 -44.94
C GLN A 363 13.73 -6.41 -45.57
N LYS A 364 13.96 -7.64 -46.05
CA LYS A 364 12.93 -8.56 -46.56
C LYS A 364 12.68 -9.68 -45.57
N TRP A 365 11.41 -9.96 -45.30
CA TRP A 365 11.01 -10.98 -44.33
C TRP A 365 11.53 -12.38 -44.69
N GLU A 366 11.40 -12.81 -45.95
CA GLU A 366 11.76 -14.16 -46.38
C GLU A 366 13.24 -14.48 -46.09
N SER A 367 14.11 -13.49 -46.30
CA SER A 367 15.56 -13.64 -46.08
C SER A 367 15.88 -13.91 -44.61
N VAL A 368 15.28 -13.14 -43.70
CA VAL A 368 15.50 -13.25 -42.26
C VAL A 368 14.86 -14.51 -41.70
N TYR A 369 13.63 -14.81 -42.13
CA TYR A 369 12.88 -15.97 -41.71
C TYR A 369 13.62 -17.28 -42.04
N LEU A 370 14.14 -17.40 -43.27
CA LEU A 370 14.94 -18.57 -43.67
C LEU A 370 16.24 -18.70 -42.88
N ALA A 371 16.81 -17.58 -42.44
CA ALA A 371 18.07 -17.54 -41.71
C ALA A 371 17.95 -17.80 -40.21
N GLN A 372 16.76 -17.67 -39.60
CA GLN A 372 16.56 -17.76 -38.14
C GLN A 372 17.00 -19.12 -37.54
N ASN A 373 16.95 -20.20 -38.34
CA ASN A 373 17.40 -21.54 -37.95
C ASN A 373 18.70 -21.97 -38.65
N SER A 374 19.38 -21.03 -39.33
CA SER A 374 20.63 -21.29 -40.03
C SER A 374 21.85 -21.05 -39.14
N THR A 375 23.01 -21.53 -39.58
CA THR A 375 24.29 -21.23 -38.91
C THR A 375 24.72 -19.80 -39.21
N ILE A 376 24.81 -18.96 -38.16
CA ILE A 376 25.35 -17.59 -38.25
C ILE A 376 26.85 -17.65 -37.94
N ILE A 377 27.67 -17.36 -38.94
CA ILE A 377 29.13 -17.46 -38.86
C ILE A 377 29.75 -16.16 -38.35
N ASP A 378 29.30 -15.01 -38.87
CA ASP A 378 29.84 -13.71 -38.47
C ASP A 378 29.34 -13.32 -37.07
N ASN A 379 30.21 -12.68 -36.28
CA ASN A 379 29.87 -12.13 -34.97
C ASN A 379 29.16 -10.77 -35.07
N GLN A 380 29.14 -10.18 -36.26
CA GLN A 380 28.50 -8.89 -36.52
C GLN A 380 27.06 -9.06 -37.01
N PHE A 381 26.30 -7.97 -36.92
CA PHE A 381 24.95 -7.93 -37.46
C PHE A 381 24.93 -8.06 -38.99
N ASP A 382 24.15 -9.01 -39.49
CA ASP A 382 23.85 -9.19 -40.92
C ASP A 382 22.37 -8.91 -41.17
N ILE A 383 22.10 -7.83 -41.89
CA ILE A 383 20.74 -7.38 -42.22
C ILE A 383 19.94 -8.37 -43.05
N LEU A 384 20.58 -9.30 -43.74
CA LEU A 384 19.87 -10.32 -44.52
C LEU A 384 19.46 -11.52 -43.67
N LYS A 385 20.07 -11.70 -42.49
CA LYS A 385 19.93 -12.92 -41.69
C LYS A 385 19.35 -12.71 -40.30
N ILE A 386 19.50 -11.52 -39.73
CA ILE A 386 19.08 -11.21 -38.36
C ILE A 386 18.03 -10.11 -38.41
N SER A 387 17.00 -10.21 -37.57
CA SER A 387 15.98 -9.16 -37.39
C SER A 387 16.59 -7.77 -37.31
N SER A 388 15.91 -6.77 -37.87
CA SER A 388 16.33 -5.37 -37.73
C SER A 388 16.46 -4.95 -36.26
N GLY A 389 15.76 -5.65 -35.35
CA GLY A 389 15.91 -5.49 -33.90
C GLY A 389 17.24 -5.96 -33.33
N ARG A 390 18.19 -6.44 -34.16
CA ARG A 390 19.50 -6.98 -33.73
C ARG A 390 19.34 -8.15 -32.74
N ASP A 391 18.31 -8.95 -32.97
CA ASP A 391 17.96 -10.12 -32.17
C ASP A 391 17.66 -11.30 -33.11
N LEU A 392 18.46 -12.37 -33.01
CA LEU A 392 18.25 -13.59 -33.80
C LEU A 392 16.93 -14.28 -33.43
N HIS A 393 16.49 -14.14 -32.18
CA HIS A 393 15.32 -14.81 -31.63
C HIS A 393 14.09 -13.92 -31.54
N ALA A 394 14.09 -12.79 -32.24
CA ALA A 394 12.92 -11.95 -32.39
C ALA A 394 11.75 -12.75 -32.99
N ASP A 395 10.54 -12.45 -32.52
CA ASP A 395 9.32 -12.94 -33.18
C ASP A 395 9.23 -12.31 -34.58
N LEU A 396 8.97 -13.13 -35.60
CA LEU A 396 8.82 -12.73 -37.00
C LEU A 396 7.39 -12.97 -37.52
N GLY A 397 6.43 -13.20 -36.63
CA GLY A 397 5.02 -13.34 -36.96
C GLY A 397 4.39 -12.02 -37.39
N LEU A 398 3.16 -12.10 -37.91
CA LEU A 398 2.38 -10.92 -38.29
C LEU A 398 2.09 -10.04 -37.07
N ILE A 399 2.19 -8.72 -37.26
CA ILE A 399 1.80 -7.75 -36.25
C ILE A 399 0.30 -7.91 -36.00
N ASP A 400 -0.05 -8.25 -34.76
CA ASP A 400 -1.43 -8.49 -34.30
C ASP A 400 -2.21 -9.54 -35.12
N GLY A 401 -1.49 -10.45 -35.79
CA GLY A 401 -2.08 -11.48 -36.65
C GLY A 401 -2.79 -10.95 -37.89
N LYS A 402 -2.53 -9.70 -38.29
CA LYS A 402 -3.26 -8.99 -39.36
C LYS A 402 -2.29 -8.31 -40.33
N GLY A 403 -2.78 -8.06 -41.55
CA GLY A 403 -2.04 -7.30 -42.56
C GLY A 403 -0.78 -8.00 -43.07
N PRO A 404 0.09 -7.28 -43.81
CA PRO A 404 1.30 -7.84 -44.41
C PRO A 404 2.57 -7.63 -43.57
N LEU A 405 2.50 -6.82 -42.50
CA LEU A 405 3.67 -6.42 -41.73
C LEU A 405 3.99 -7.47 -40.67
N HIS A 406 5.28 -7.79 -40.57
CA HIS A 406 5.82 -8.75 -39.61
C HIS A 406 6.64 -8.03 -38.55
N TRP A 407 6.63 -8.55 -37.34
CA TRP A 407 7.59 -8.18 -36.30
C TRP A 407 9.03 -8.46 -36.79
N GLY A 408 9.98 -7.68 -36.29
CA GLY A 408 11.41 -7.80 -36.56
C GLY A 408 11.89 -7.30 -37.93
N ILE A 409 11.00 -6.85 -38.82
CA ILE A 409 11.36 -6.48 -40.20
C ILE A 409 11.18 -4.98 -40.46
N ASN A 410 12.25 -4.33 -40.95
CA ASN A 410 12.22 -2.93 -41.38
C ASN A 410 12.00 -2.81 -42.90
N TYR A 411 10.74 -2.86 -43.35
CA TYR A 411 10.40 -2.84 -44.78
C TYR A 411 10.77 -1.55 -45.51
N GLU A 412 10.81 -0.43 -44.79
CA GLU A 412 11.02 0.90 -45.37
C GLU A 412 12.36 1.54 -44.97
N GLY A 413 13.21 0.85 -44.21
CA GLY A 413 14.48 1.42 -43.74
C GLY A 413 14.31 2.64 -42.81
N ARG A 414 13.22 2.66 -42.05
CA ARG A 414 12.85 3.72 -41.10
C ARG A 414 13.61 3.57 -39.78
N CYS A 415 13.30 4.41 -38.78
CA CYS A 415 13.81 4.19 -37.43
C CYS A 415 13.24 2.89 -36.88
N PHE A 416 14.10 2.10 -36.25
CA PHE A 416 13.77 0.76 -35.82
C PHE A 416 14.39 0.49 -34.45
N PRO A 417 13.63 -0.01 -33.47
CA PRO A 417 14.14 -0.35 -32.16
C PRO A 417 15.11 -1.51 -32.26
N ILE A 418 16.26 -1.39 -31.61
CA ILE A 418 17.27 -2.44 -31.50
C ILE A 418 17.36 -2.95 -30.07
N SER A 419 17.62 -4.24 -29.90
CA SER A 419 17.89 -4.84 -28.60
C SER A 419 19.03 -4.11 -27.90
N ASN A 420 18.77 -3.56 -26.71
CA ASN A 420 19.73 -2.73 -26.00
C ASN A 420 21.00 -3.53 -25.66
N GLY A 421 22.13 -2.82 -25.58
CA GLY A 421 23.38 -3.37 -25.07
C GLY A 421 23.33 -3.66 -23.57
N TYR A 422 22.63 -2.84 -22.79
CA TYR A 422 22.46 -3.02 -21.36
C TYR A 422 21.49 -4.16 -21.07
N ILE A 423 21.94 -5.16 -20.31
CA ILE A 423 21.16 -6.36 -19.97
C ILE A 423 20.96 -6.50 -18.46
N GLY A 424 21.06 -5.41 -17.70
CA GLY A 424 20.99 -5.41 -16.25
C GLY A 424 22.37 -5.48 -15.56
N GLY A 425 22.35 -5.50 -14.22
CA GLY A 425 23.53 -5.45 -13.37
C GLY A 425 23.52 -6.49 -12.25
N PHE A 426 24.68 -6.71 -11.64
CA PHE A 426 24.78 -7.52 -10.43
C PHE A 426 24.74 -6.60 -9.21
N LEU A 427 23.67 -6.70 -8.42
CA LEU A 427 23.39 -5.82 -7.29
C LEU A 427 23.92 -6.45 -6.00
N CYS A 428 24.65 -5.66 -5.22
CA CYS A 428 25.28 -6.11 -3.98
C CYS A 428 25.11 -5.10 -2.85
N ASP A 429 25.06 -5.61 -1.62
CA ASP A 429 25.33 -4.83 -0.42
C ASP A 429 26.82 -4.39 -0.37
N PRO A 430 27.20 -3.33 0.37
CA PRO A 430 28.57 -2.79 0.35
C PRO A 430 29.58 -3.66 1.12
N ASP A 431 29.09 -4.64 1.88
CA ASP A 431 29.90 -5.60 2.63
C ASP A 431 30.08 -6.92 1.85
N ASN A 432 29.51 -7.03 0.65
CA ASN A 432 29.53 -8.26 -0.13
C ASN A 432 30.89 -8.52 -0.78
N LYS A 433 31.34 -9.77 -0.75
CA LYS A 433 32.62 -10.22 -1.34
C LYS A 433 32.46 -10.89 -2.70
N ASN A 434 31.26 -10.94 -3.26
CA ASN A 434 31.04 -11.62 -4.52
C ASN A 434 31.85 -10.92 -5.63
N PRO A 435 32.65 -11.65 -6.43
CA PRO A 435 33.48 -11.06 -7.48
C PRO A 435 32.68 -10.40 -8.61
N ASN A 436 31.37 -10.67 -8.72
CA ASN A 436 30.50 -10.01 -9.68
C ASN A 436 30.03 -8.62 -9.21
N CYS A 437 30.22 -8.25 -7.94
CA CYS A 437 29.98 -6.88 -7.48
C CYS A 437 30.95 -5.93 -8.17
N ILE A 438 30.52 -4.69 -8.45
CA ILE A 438 31.39 -3.68 -9.09
C ILE A 438 32.60 -3.38 -8.21
N ASP A 439 32.37 -3.18 -6.91
CA ASP A 439 33.40 -2.94 -5.90
C ASP A 439 33.26 -3.94 -4.75
N PRO A 440 33.72 -5.20 -4.91
CA PRO A 440 33.62 -6.21 -3.86
C PRO A 440 34.40 -5.80 -2.62
N ARG A 441 33.85 -6.09 -1.44
CA ARG A 441 34.51 -5.81 -0.16
C ARG A 441 35.85 -6.53 -0.08
N LYS A 442 36.92 -5.76 0.12
CA LYS A 442 38.30 -6.28 0.22
C LYS A 442 38.50 -7.14 1.46
N ASP A 443 39.39 -8.12 1.36
CA ASP A 443 39.78 -8.94 2.51
C ASP A 443 40.50 -8.11 3.58
N GLY A 444 40.24 -8.43 4.85
CA GLY A 444 40.81 -7.71 6.00
C GLY A 444 40.12 -6.39 6.37
N VAL A 445 39.22 -5.87 5.53
CA VAL A 445 38.45 -4.65 5.83
C VAL A 445 37.23 -4.99 6.70
N PRO A 446 37.03 -4.33 7.87
CA PRO A 446 35.87 -4.58 8.74
C PRO A 446 34.53 -4.36 8.02
N LEU A 447 33.50 -5.14 8.36
CA LEU A 447 32.15 -4.97 7.80
C LEU A 447 31.49 -3.70 8.36
N THR A 448 30.82 -2.95 7.50
CA THR A 448 30.09 -1.71 7.85
C THR A 448 28.78 -1.99 8.56
N ARG A 449 28.14 -3.13 8.25
CA ARG A 449 26.83 -3.60 8.75
C ARG A 449 25.72 -2.56 8.59
N GLN A 450 25.78 -1.73 7.55
CA GLN A 450 24.76 -0.69 7.29
C GLN A 450 23.43 -1.29 6.82
N MET A 451 23.45 -2.48 6.24
CA MET A 451 22.26 -3.18 5.76
C MET A 451 22.43 -4.69 5.77
N GLU A 452 21.32 -5.40 5.61
CA GLU A 452 21.35 -6.86 5.45
C GLU A 452 22.07 -7.24 4.16
N THR A 453 22.85 -8.31 4.22
CA THR A 453 23.68 -8.73 3.07
C THR A 453 22.82 -9.30 1.94
N PHE A 454 23.11 -8.91 0.71
CA PHE A 454 22.49 -9.43 -0.49
C PHE A 454 23.45 -9.37 -1.68
N ALA A 455 23.30 -10.31 -2.59
CA ALA A 455 23.98 -10.30 -3.88
C ALA A 455 23.12 -11.06 -4.89
N TYR A 456 22.61 -10.37 -5.91
CA TYR A 456 21.79 -10.99 -6.94
C TYR A 456 21.92 -10.28 -8.28
N GLN A 457 21.75 -11.04 -9.35
CA GLN A 457 21.66 -10.51 -10.70
C GLN A 457 20.26 -9.93 -10.91
N MET A 458 20.17 -8.79 -11.61
CA MET A 458 18.94 -8.32 -12.25
C MET A 458 19.12 -8.32 -13.77
N ASP A 459 18.02 -8.39 -14.51
CA ASP A 459 17.99 -8.24 -15.95
C ASP A 459 17.26 -6.96 -16.33
N ALA A 460 17.73 -6.32 -17.40
CA ALA A 460 16.97 -5.32 -18.13
C ALA A 460 16.64 -5.89 -19.50
N ILE A 461 15.35 -6.04 -19.80
CA ILE A 461 14.88 -6.41 -21.13
C ILE A 461 14.42 -5.14 -21.80
N SER A 462 15.15 -4.73 -22.83
CA SER A 462 15.06 -3.38 -23.31
C SER A 462 15.35 -3.26 -24.80
N SER A 463 14.79 -2.23 -25.40
CA SER A 463 15.07 -1.85 -26.78
C SER A 463 15.32 -0.35 -26.87
N ASN A 464 16.35 0.04 -27.61
CA ASN A 464 16.64 1.43 -27.91
C ASN A 464 16.09 1.75 -29.28
N TRP A 465 15.31 2.81 -29.41
CA TRP A 465 14.83 3.28 -30.70
C TRP A 465 15.31 4.70 -30.96
N ASP A 466 15.76 4.92 -32.19
CA ASP A 466 16.22 6.23 -32.67
C ASP A 466 15.09 7.26 -32.61
N ILE A 467 15.42 8.48 -32.19
CA ILE A 467 14.51 9.62 -32.21
C ILE A 467 14.98 10.70 -33.20
N THR A 468 14.03 11.53 -33.59
CA THR A 468 14.22 12.63 -34.54
C THR A 468 14.17 13.98 -33.83
N PHE A 469 14.55 15.04 -34.53
CA PHE A 469 14.46 16.40 -33.99
C PHE A 469 13.02 16.83 -33.65
N GLU A 470 12.01 16.23 -34.28
CA GLU A 470 10.60 16.47 -33.95
C GLU A 470 10.31 16.26 -32.45
N HIS A 471 10.95 15.29 -31.79
CA HIS A 471 10.73 14.98 -30.37
C HIS A 471 11.08 16.14 -29.43
N TYR A 472 11.91 17.08 -29.90
CA TYR A 472 12.35 18.26 -29.16
C TYR A 472 11.57 19.53 -29.51
N LYS A 473 10.72 19.50 -30.55
CA LYS A 473 9.97 20.68 -31.05
C LYS A 473 8.45 20.54 -30.97
N MET A 474 7.94 19.33 -30.82
CA MET A 474 6.52 19.04 -30.75
C MET A 474 6.22 17.88 -29.80
N PHE A 475 4.94 17.71 -29.48
CA PHE A 475 4.46 16.66 -28.59
C PHE A 475 4.37 15.33 -29.33
N PHE A 476 4.77 14.28 -28.63
CA PHE A 476 4.60 12.88 -29.02
C PHE A 476 3.84 12.15 -27.93
N ASN A 477 2.98 11.22 -28.33
CA ASN A 477 2.30 10.32 -27.41
C ASN A 477 3.19 9.10 -27.15
N TYR A 478 3.87 9.09 -26.01
CA TYR A 478 4.61 7.94 -25.50
C TYR A 478 3.66 7.04 -24.73
N GLN A 479 3.57 5.79 -25.13
CA GLN A 479 2.50 4.92 -24.67
C GLN A 479 3.00 3.53 -24.28
N ILE A 480 2.38 2.97 -23.24
CA ILE A 480 2.48 1.54 -22.92
C ILE A 480 1.08 0.92 -22.83
N GLU A 481 0.97 -0.30 -23.35
CA GLU A 481 -0.15 -1.20 -23.13
C GLU A 481 0.35 -2.39 -22.31
N TRP A 482 -0.04 -2.42 -21.04
CA TRP A 482 0.38 -3.42 -20.06
C TRP A 482 -0.80 -4.30 -19.68
N TYR A 483 -0.81 -5.53 -20.19
CA TYR A 483 -1.86 -6.50 -19.93
C TYR A 483 -1.38 -7.62 -19.01
N ILE A 484 -2.11 -7.81 -17.91
CA ILE A 484 -1.82 -8.86 -16.91
C ILE A 484 -2.81 -10.00 -17.09
N PHE A 485 -2.33 -11.09 -17.68
CA PHE A 485 -3.09 -12.32 -17.73
C PHE A 485 -2.62 -13.29 -16.65
N SER A 486 -3.52 -13.68 -15.75
CA SER A 486 -3.23 -14.68 -14.72
C SER A 486 -4.36 -15.71 -14.63
N ILE A 487 -3.99 -16.97 -14.41
CA ILE A 487 -4.91 -18.07 -14.14
C ILE A 487 -4.76 -18.42 -12.65
N TYR A 488 -5.88 -18.55 -11.94
CA TYR A 488 -5.85 -19.06 -10.57
C TYR A 488 -5.53 -20.55 -10.58
N SER A 489 -4.37 -20.92 -10.03
CA SER A 489 -3.98 -22.32 -9.85
C SER A 489 -4.55 -22.83 -8.53
N THR A 490 -5.51 -23.75 -8.62
CA THR A 490 -6.07 -24.44 -7.45
C THR A 490 -5.06 -25.34 -6.75
N LEU A 491 -4.06 -25.84 -7.50
CA LEU A 491 -2.98 -26.70 -6.99
C LEU A 491 -2.02 -25.95 -6.08
N THR A 492 -1.66 -24.72 -6.45
CA THR A 492 -0.70 -23.89 -5.69
C THR A 492 -1.38 -22.79 -4.87
N HIS A 493 -2.71 -22.67 -4.95
CA HIS A 493 -3.48 -21.58 -4.34
C HIS A 493 -2.91 -20.19 -4.67
N SER A 494 -2.36 -20.04 -5.88
CA SER A 494 -1.68 -18.83 -6.34
C SER A 494 -2.11 -18.50 -7.77
N ARG A 495 -2.11 -17.21 -8.12
CA ARG A 495 -2.30 -16.78 -9.50
C ARG A 495 -0.98 -16.97 -10.24
N VAL A 496 -1.05 -17.66 -11.37
CA VAL A 496 0.11 -17.90 -12.24
C VAL A 496 -0.12 -17.09 -13.51
N THR A 497 0.85 -16.26 -13.88
CA THR A 497 0.82 -15.54 -15.14
C THR A 497 0.66 -16.55 -16.29
N GLY A 498 -0.38 -16.38 -17.12
CA GLY A 498 -0.55 -17.21 -18.31
C GLY A 498 0.23 -16.68 -19.51
N LYS A 499 0.10 -17.34 -20.66
CA LYS A 499 0.89 -17.02 -21.85
C LYS A 499 0.45 -15.72 -22.56
N ASP A 500 -0.73 -15.20 -22.22
CA ASP A 500 -1.40 -14.15 -22.98
C ASP A 500 -1.14 -12.73 -22.44
N GLY A 501 -0.38 -12.58 -21.35
CA GLY A 501 0.06 -11.28 -20.84
C GLY A 501 1.14 -10.64 -21.71
N TYR A 502 1.30 -9.31 -21.66
CA TYR A 502 2.36 -8.59 -22.37
C TYR A 502 2.54 -7.15 -21.84
N ILE A 503 3.69 -6.56 -22.12
CA ILE A 503 3.86 -5.10 -22.14
C ILE A 503 4.27 -4.73 -23.56
N ARG A 504 3.57 -3.76 -24.14
CA ARG A 504 3.80 -3.22 -25.47
C ARG A 504 4.03 -1.73 -25.39
N TRP A 505 5.04 -1.24 -26.10
CA TRP A 505 5.31 0.18 -26.28
C TRP A 505 4.82 0.62 -27.65
N THR A 506 4.15 1.76 -27.67
CA THR A 506 3.75 2.45 -28.90
C THR A 506 4.23 3.90 -28.85
N LEU A 507 4.48 4.47 -30.02
CA LEU A 507 4.71 5.90 -30.20
C LEU A 507 3.69 6.41 -31.22
N ASP A 508 2.83 7.33 -30.81
CA ASP A 508 1.68 7.80 -31.60
C ASP A 508 0.87 6.62 -32.18
N ASP A 509 0.48 5.68 -31.31
CA ASP A 509 -0.26 4.45 -31.64
C ASP A 509 0.48 3.46 -32.56
N ALA A 510 1.71 3.76 -33.01
CA ALA A 510 2.54 2.83 -33.77
C ALA A 510 3.35 1.93 -32.84
N PRO A 511 3.25 0.59 -32.94
CA PRO A 511 4.03 -0.30 -32.10
C PRO A 511 5.51 -0.22 -32.41
N ILE A 512 6.33 -0.25 -31.37
CA ILE A 512 7.79 -0.26 -31.49
C ILE A 512 8.39 -1.48 -30.80
N PHE A 513 7.91 -1.85 -29.62
CA PHE A 513 8.46 -2.97 -28.86
C PHE A 513 7.37 -3.71 -28.10
N GLU A 514 7.47 -5.02 -27.96
CA GLU A 514 6.59 -5.81 -27.10
C GLU A 514 7.36 -6.97 -26.44
N ILE A 515 7.10 -7.16 -25.16
CA ILE A 515 7.58 -8.29 -24.36
C ILE A 515 6.37 -9.16 -24.02
N PRO A 516 6.20 -10.31 -24.68
CA PRO A 516 5.21 -11.29 -24.28
C PRO A 516 5.55 -11.88 -22.91
N ALA A 517 4.55 -12.12 -22.06
CA ALA A 517 4.75 -12.77 -20.75
C ALA A 517 5.40 -14.16 -20.89
N TYR A 518 5.18 -14.83 -22.03
CA TYR A 518 5.84 -16.09 -22.36
C TYR A 518 7.37 -16.01 -22.33
N SER A 519 7.96 -14.88 -22.74
CA SER A 519 9.42 -14.69 -22.71
C SER A 519 9.97 -14.74 -21.28
N LEU A 520 9.20 -14.29 -20.29
CA LEU A 520 9.58 -14.26 -18.86
C LEU A 520 9.27 -15.57 -18.13
N THR A 521 8.12 -16.17 -18.45
CA THR A 521 7.58 -17.36 -17.78
C THR A 521 8.15 -18.67 -18.36
N ASN A 522 8.64 -18.64 -19.60
CA ASN A 522 9.32 -19.77 -20.23
C ASN A 522 10.73 -19.40 -20.77
N PRO A 523 11.66 -18.97 -19.90
CA PRO A 523 13.02 -18.65 -20.29
C PRO A 523 13.78 -19.94 -20.69
N PRO A 524 14.87 -19.83 -21.48
CA PRO A 524 15.67 -20.99 -21.86
C PRO A 524 16.10 -21.85 -20.67
N GLN A 525 16.08 -23.17 -20.86
CA GLN A 525 16.47 -24.18 -19.87
C GLN A 525 17.48 -25.15 -20.48
N GLY A 526 18.13 -25.97 -19.65
CA GLY A 526 19.05 -27.02 -20.08
C GLY A 526 20.52 -26.79 -19.69
N GLY A 527 20.82 -25.65 -19.04
CA GLY A 527 22.11 -25.38 -18.42
C GLY A 527 22.33 -26.16 -17.12
N LYS A 528 23.50 -25.98 -16.51
CA LYS A 528 23.88 -26.61 -15.23
C LYS A 528 23.05 -26.10 -14.06
N VAL A 529 22.60 -24.85 -14.15
CA VAL A 529 21.74 -24.19 -13.18
C VAL A 529 20.39 -23.91 -13.84
N THR A 530 19.31 -24.18 -13.11
CA THR A 530 17.96 -23.87 -13.57
C THR A 530 17.80 -22.35 -13.73
N ASN A 531 17.33 -21.93 -14.91
CA ASN A 531 17.02 -20.53 -15.18
C ASN A 531 15.67 -20.17 -14.51
N PRO A 532 15.63 -19.19 -13.59
CA PRO A 532 14.43 -18.88 -12.83
C PRO A 532 13.29 -18.38 -13.73
N LYS A 533 12.14 -19.05 -13.64
CA LYS A 533 10.90 -18.66 -14.30
C LYS A 533 10.30 -17.47 -13.55
N LYS A 534 10.13 -16.35 -14.24
CA LYS A 534 9.61 -15.12 -13.64
C LYS A 534 8.13 -14.99 -13.93
N ILE A 535 7.48 -14.10 -13.19
CA ILE A 535 6.12 -13.66 -13.50
C ILE A 535 6.18 -12.40 -14.36
N MET A 536 5.06 -12.08 -15.01
CA MET A 536 4.91 -10.74 -15.59
C MET A 536 4.90 -9.70 -14.46
N VAL A 537 5.14 -8.44 -14.79
CA VAL A 537 4.97 -7.35 -13.82
C VAL A 537 3.50 -7.31 -13.39
N GLU A 538 3.27 -7.55 -12.10
CA GLU A 538 1.95 -7.62 -11.48
C GLU A 538 1.80 -6.67 -10.27
N GLU A 539 2.86 -5.96 -9.91
CA GLU A 539 2.88 -5.05 -8.76
C GLU A 539 2.07 -3.76 -9.04
N PRO A 540 1.25 -3.26 -8.10
CA PRO A 540 0.65 -1.93 -8.23
C PRO A 540 1.78 -0.91 -8.33
N SER A 541 1.82 -0.20 -9.45
CA SER A 541 2.94 0.65 -9.82
C SER A 541 2.50 2.11 -9.89
N TYR A 542 3.34 2.99 -9.37
CA TYR A 542 3.15 4.44 -9.44
C TYR A 542 3.96 5.01 -10.61
N ILE A 543 3.59 6.20 -11.07
CA ILE A 543 4.18 6.84 -12.24
C ILE A 543 5.24 7.83 -11.78
N ILE A 544 6.33 7.91 -12.55
CA ILE A 544 7.44 8.82 -12.34
C ILE A 544 7.77 9.50 -13.67
N PHE A 545 8.05 10.79 -13.61
CA PHE A 545 8.66 11.51 -14.70
C PHE A 545 9.70 12.50 -14.20
N ASN A 546 10.86 12.52 -14.86
CA ASN A 546 12.01 13.29 -14.44
C ASN A 546 12.90 13.68 -15.63
N ILE A 547 13.87 14.54 -15.36
CA ILE A 547 15.00 14.78 -16.27
C ILE A 547 16.26 14.52 -15.48
N ALA A 548 17.03 13.51 -15.87
CA ALA A 548 18.28 13.16 -15.24
C ALA A 548 19.48 13.87 -15.91
N MET A 549 20.49 14.23 -15.13
CA MET A 549 21.77 14.79 -15.58
C MET A 549 22.93 14.01 -14.97
N ALA A 550 23.58 13.15 -15.78
CA ALA A 550 24.66 12.30 -15.29
C ALA A 550 25.77 12.05 -16.31
N SER A 551 26.92 11.63 -15.80
CA SER A 551 28.12 11.31 -16.58
C SER A 551 28.21 9.84 -17.03
N ALA A 552 27.29 8.99 -16.60
CA ALA A 552 27.27 7.57 -16.96
C ALA A 552 26.35 7.24 -18.15
N TRP A 553 25.60 8.21 -18.66
CA TRP A 553 24.55 8.01 -19.67
C TRP A 553 25.00 8.32 -21.10
N GLY A 554 24.26 7.87 -22.11
CA GLY A 554 24.58 8.15 -23.51
C GLY A 554 24.49 9.64 -23.86
N ALA A 555 23.47 10.34 -23.35
CA ALA A 555 23.39 11.79 -23.38
C ALA A 555 24.01 12.35 -22.09
N MET A 556 25.04 13.19 -22.23
CA MET A 556 25.79 13.74 -21.10
C MET A 556 25.84 15.26 -21.16
N PRO A 557 25.93 15.94 -19.99
CA PRO A 557 26.22 17.36 -19.94
C PRO A 557 27.59 17.69 -20.55
N PRO A 558 27.76 18.86 -21.21
CA PRO A 558 29.06 19.30 -21.69
C PRO A 558 30.08 19.39 -20.54
N ASN A 559 31.33 19.00 -20.83
CA ASN A 559 32.46 19.12 -19.90
C ASN A 559 32.19 18.47 -18.52
N TRP A 560 31.47 17.35 -18.50
CA TRP A 560 31.08 16.65 -17.27
C TRP A 560 32.29 16.30 -16.37
N GLU A 561 33.48 16.11 -16.95
CA GLU A 561 34.74 15.85 -16.23
C GLU A 561 35.18 17.04 -15.38
N ALA A 562 34.86 18.26 -15.81
CA ALA A 562 35.15 19.48 -15.09
C ALA A 562 34.07 19.80 -14.05
N GLY A 563 32.85 19.31 -14.24
CA GLY A 563 31.67 19.61 -13.42
C GLY A 563 30.73 20.64 -14.08
N PRO A 564 31.10 21.93 -14.13
CA PRO A 564 30.27 22.96 -14.76
C PRO A 564 30.11 22.79 -16.27
N CYS A 565 28.95 23.20 -16.80
CA CYS A 565 28.64 23.13 -18.23
C CYS A 565 29.72 23.79 -19.11
N ARG A 566 30.23 24.97 -18.73
CA ARG A 566 31.26 25.70 -19.52
C ARG A 566 32.68 25.16 -19.35
N GLY A 567 32.86 24.13 -18.52
CA GLY A 567 34.15 23.55 -18.21
C GLY A 567 35.02 24.44 -17.32
N ASN A 568 36.33 24.38 -17.51
CA ASN A 568 37.32 25.11 -16.72
C ASN A 568 38.49 25.63 -17.60
N ALA A 569 39.62 25.97 -16.98
CA ALA A 569 40.79 26.49 -17.71
C ALA A 569 41.37 25.49 -18.73
N THR A 570 41.26 24.19 -18.49
CA THR A 570 41.85 23.14 -19.33
C THR A 570 40.82 22.37 -20.15
N ILE A 571 39.54 22.36 -19.74
CA ILE A 571 38.46 21.60 -20.39
C ILE A 571 37.37 22.58 -20.89
N PRO A 572 36.97 22.54 -22.17
CA PRO A 572 37.54 21.72 -23.24
C PRO A 572 38.84 22.34 -23.79
N ALA A 573 39.77 21.50 -24.24
CA ALA A 573 41.07 21.97 -24.74
C ALA A 573 40.97 22.69 -26.10
N SER A 574 40.00 22.30 -26.93
CA SER A 574 39.75 22.85 -28.26
C SER A 574 38.91 24.12 -28.20
N ALA A 575 39.32 25.15 -28.94
CA ALA A 575 38.55 26.38 -29.07
C ALA A 575 37.18 26.14 -29.76
N LEU A 576 37.11 25.20 -30.69
CA LEU A 576 35.86 24.82 -31.36
C LEU A 576 34.88 24.16 -30.38
N ASP A 577 35.37 23.20 -29.59
CA ASP A 577 34.54 22.50 -28.60
C ASP A 577 34.11 23.45 -27.50
N ARG A 578 34.95 24.43 -27.12
CA ARG A 578 34.58 25.49 -26.19
C ARG A 578 33.42 26.34 -26.70
N ASN A 579 33.42 26.70 -27.99
CA ASN A 579 32.34 27.45 -28.61
C ASN A 579 31.03 26.64 -28.64
N ILE A 580 31.11 25.37 -29.03
CA ILE A 580 29.95 24.46 -29.04
C ILE A 580 29.37 24.31 -27.63
N SER A 581 30.21 23.99 -26.64
CA SER A 581 29.77 23.84 -25.24
C SER A 581 29.15 25.13 -24.72
N ASN A 582 29.74 26.31 -24.98
CA ASN A 582 29.16 27.58 -24.56
C ASN A 582 27.77 27.82 -25.16
N ASN A 583 27.58 27.56 -26.46
CA ASN A 583 26.27 27.70 -27.11
C ASN A 583 25.22 26.73 -26.55
N ILE A 584 25.62 25.51 -26.18
CA ILE A 584 24.74 24.57 -25.46
C ILE A 584 24.41 25.11 -24.06
N CYS A 585 25.41 25.61 -23.32
CA CYS A 585 25.21 26.15 -21.97
C CYS A 585 24.30 27.40 -21.99
N ASP A 586 24.39 28.23 -23.02
CA ASP A 586 23.53 29.41 -23.22
C ASP A 586 22.10 29.02 -23.61
N SER A 587 21.84 27.74 -23.88
CA SER A 587 20.50 27.20 -24.11
C SER A 587 19.77 26.77 -22.84
N PHE A 588 20.43 26.79 -21.67
CA PHE A 588 19.72 26.61 -20.40
C PHE A 588 18.96 27.90 -20.01
N PRO A 589 17.76 27.79 -19.42
CA PRO A 589 17.09 26.55 -19.04
C PRO A 589 16.49 25.78 -20.22
N MET A 590 16.56 24.45 -20.14
CA MET A 590 15.88 23.53 -21.05
C MET A 590 14.60 22.99 -20.40
N TYR A 591 13.63 22.55 -21.20
CA TYR A 591 12.32 22.14 -20.69
C TYR A 591 11.86 20.81 -21.26
N MET A 592 11.51 19.87 -20.39
CA MET A 592 10.55 18.83 -20.74
C MET A 592 9.15 19.40 -20.49
N ILE A 593 8.26 19.28 -21.47
CA ILE A 593 6.89 19.78 -21.36
C ILE A 593 5.95 18.61 -21.53
N ILE A 594 5.01 18.44 -20.61
CA ILE A 594 3.96 17.42 -20.68
C ILE A 594 2.64 18.15 -20.90
N ASP A 595 1.94 17.74 -21.95
CA ASP A 595 0.61 18.25 -22.31
C ASP A 595 -0.46 17.56 -21.48
N HIS A 596 -0.44 16.23 -21.45
CA HIS A 596 -1.37 15.44 -20.63
C HIS A 596 -0.80 14.06 -20.27
N ILE A 597 -1.37 13.47 -19.23
CA ILE A 597 -1.19 12.05 -18.86
C ILE A 597 -2.56 11.41 -18.77
N ARG A 598 -2.77 10.28 -19.44
CA ARG A 598 -4.06 9.56 -19.46
C ARG A 598 -3.86 8.07 -19.30
N ILE A 599 -4.81 7.44 -18.61
CA ILE A 599 -4.73 6.02 -18.28
C ILE A 599 -6.08 5.34 -18.46
N TRP A 600 -6.08 4.24 -19.21
CA TRP A 600 -7.25 3.39 -19.41
C TRP A 600 -7.02 2.00 -18.83
N GLN A 601 -8.07 1.38 -18.28
CA GLN A 601 -8.04 -0.01 -17.83
C GLN A 601 -9.31 -0.75 -18.26
N ASP A 602 -9.21 -2.07 -18.35
CA ASP A 602 -10.38 -2.93 -18.40
C ASP A 602 -11.05 -2.94 -17.01
N THR A 603 -12.23 -2.32 -16.93
CA THR A 603 -13.04 -2.24 -15.71
C THR A 603 -14.15 -3.30 -15.66
N SER A 604 -14.12 -4.29 -16.54
CA SER A 604 -15.09 -5.39 -16.55
C SER A 604 -14.94 -6.27 -15.31
N GLU A 605 -16.05 -6.94 -14.93
CA GLU A 605 -16.04 -7.87 -13.81
C GLU A 605 -15.12 -9.06 -14.10
N GLY A 606 -14.15 -9.30 -13.23
CA GLY A 606 -13.15 -10.36 -13.40
C GLY A 606 -11.84 -9.93 -14.06
N SER A 607 -11.71 -8.66 -14.46
CA SER A 607 -10.44 -8.06 -14.87
C SER A 607 -9.37 -8.23 -13.77
N ASN A 608 -8.13 -8.49 -14.19
CA ASN A 608 -6.96 -8.51 -13.29
C ASN A 608 -6.32 -7.13 -13.10
N MET A 609 -6.86 -6.11 -13.77
CA MET A 609 -6.40 -4.73 -13.62
C MET A 609 -7.03 -4.09 -12.39
N SER A 610 -6.30 -3.15 -11.78
CA SER A 610 -6.86 -2.38 -10.66
C SER A 610 -6.28 -0.98 -10.58
N VAL A 611 -7.10 -0.04 -10.10
CA VAL A 611 -6.68 1.29 -9.68
C VAL A 611 -6.46 1.28 -8.17
N GLY A 612 -5.34 1.82 -7.72
CA GLY A 612 -4.99 1.97 -6.32
C GLY A 612 -3.68 1.28 -5.94
N CYS A 613 -3.08 1.74 -4.85
CA CYS A 613 -1.77 1.28 -4.39
C CYS A 613 -1.81 0.04 -3.48
N ASP A 614 -3.00 -0.38 -3.04
CA ASP A 614 -3.19 -1.45 -2.06
C ASP A 614 -4.27 -2.46 -2.51
N PRO A 615 -4.17 -3.05 -3.71
CA PRO A 615 -5.12 -4.06 -4.16
C PRO A 615 -4.98 -5.33 -3.30
N ALA A 616 -6.08 -6.05 -3.05
CA ALA A 616 -6.06 -7.28 -2.25
C ALA A 616 -5.14 -8.38 -2.81
N SER A 617 -4.92 -8.41 -4.12
CA SER A 617 -3.94 -9.32 -4.76
C SER A 617 -2.50 -9.00 -4.39
N HIS A 618 -2.20 -7.72 -4.14
CA HIS A 618 -0.84 -7.20 -3.95
C HIS A 618 -0.84 -6.08 -2.89
N PRO A 619 -1.20 -6.37 -1.62
CA PRO A 619 -1.28 -5.36 -0.58
C PRO A 619 0.09 -4.71 -0.34
N THR A 620 0.10 -3.41 -0.03
CA THR A 620 1.30 -2.62 0.24
C THR A 620 1.17 -1.67 1.43
N LYS A 621 -0.06 -1.27 1.78
CA LYS A 621 -0.33 -0.15 2.69
C LYS A 621 0.21 -0.37 4.09
N GLU A 622 -0.06 -1.53 4.69
CA GLU A 622 0.39 -1.84 6.04
C GLU A 622 1.92 -1.99 6.10
N PHE A 623 2.53 -2.58 5.08
CA PHE A 623 3.97 -2.71 4.96
C PHE A 623 4.66 -1.34 4.86
N ILE A 624 4.21 -0.47 3.96
CA ILE A 624 4.76 0.88 3.79
C ILE A 624 4.60 1.68 5.09
N LYS A 625 3.41 1.67 5.68
CA LYS A 625 3.13 2.37 6.94
C LYS A 625 4.03 1.91 8.09
N ALA A 626 4.29 0.61 8.19
CA ALA A 626 5.19 0.06 9.21
C ALA A 626 6.67 0.41 8.98
N HIS A 627 7.05 0.76 7.75
CA HIS A 627 8.41 1.05 7.33
C HIS A 627 8.58 2.47 6.77
N ILE A 628 7.72 3.42 7.15
CA ILE A 628 7.62 4.73 6.48
C ILE A 628 8.95 5.51 6.43
N LEU A 629 9.82 5.35 7.43
CA LEU A 629 11.14 5.98 7.47
C LEU A 629 12.07 5.50 6.33
N ASN A 630 11.79 4.36 5.70
CA ASN A 630 12.52 3.90 4.51
C ASN A 630 12.10 4.64 3.24
N PHE A 631 10.97 5.33 3.26
CA PHE A 631 10.34 5.94 2.10
C PHE A 631 10.29 7.47 2.18
N THR A 632 10.68 8.09 3.29
CA THR A 632 10.53 9.54 3.50
C THR A 632 11.74 10.13 4.19
N ASP A 633 12.00 11.41 3.94
CA ASP A 633 12.95 12.23 4.69
C ASP A 633 12.29 13.56 5.13
N ALA A 634 13.08 14.47 5.71
CA ALA A 634 12.58 15.74 6.22
C ALA A 634 12.00 16.68 5.13
N ASN A 635 12.42 16.52 3.87
CA ASN A 635 12.01 17.34 2.74
C ASN A 635 10.99 16.63 1.83
N ASN A 636 10.74 15.34 2.04
CA ASN A 636 10.00 14.47 1.12
C ASN A 636 9.02 13.54 1.86
N LEU A 637 8.13 14.12 2.68
CA LEU A 637 7.20 13.38 3.53
C LEU A 637 6.05 12.72 2.75
N ASP A 638 5.52 11.62 3.30
CA ASP A 638 4.25 11.02 2.89
C ASP A 638 3.10 11.79 3.55
N VAL A 639 2.40 12.61 2.76
CA VAL A 639 1.31 13.47 3.23
C VAL A 639 0.07 13.22 2.40
N GLU A 640 -1.01 12.78 3.06
CA GLU A 640 -2.32 12.66 2.44
C GLU A 640 -2.88 14.05 2.13
N VAL A 641 -3.30 14.25 0.87
CA VAL A 641 -3.86 15.53 0.40
C VAL A 641 -5.37 15.35 0.21
N ALA A 642 -6.16 16.10 0.99
CA ALA A 642 -7.61 16.14 0.83
C ALA A 642 -8.02 17.17 -0.24
N GLY A 643 -8.86 16.75 -1.17
CA GLY A 643 -9.36 17.59 -2.25
C GLY A 643 -8.30 17.82 -3.32
N ARG A 644 -8.32 19.03 -3.88
CA ARG A 644 -7.42 19.52 -4.92
C ARG A 644 -7.46 18.74 -6.24
N ASN A 645 -8.43 17.88 -6.52
CA ASN A 645 -8.67 17.53 -7.92
C ASN A 645 -9.30 18.71 -8.68
N THR A 646 -9.19 18.74 -10.00
CA THR A 646 -9.82 19.74 -10.85
C THR A 646 -11.34 19.60 -10.83
N CYS A 647 -12.04 20.72 -10.96
CA CYS A 647 -13.50 20.75 -10.96
C CYS A 647 -14.06 21.91 -11.78
N ASN A 648 -15.24 21.69 -12.35
CA ASN A 648 -16.05 22.71 -13.01
C ASN A 648 -17.17 23.21 -12.09
N VAL A 649 -17.77 22.30 -11.32
CA VAL A 649 -18.94 22.55 -10.47
C VAL A 649 -18.82 21.81 -9.12
N ASP A 650 -19.59 22.24 -8.11
CA ASP A 650 -19.60 21.61 -6.79
C ASP A 650 -19.93 20.10 -6.84
N ASP A 651 -20.75 19.67 -7.82
CA ASP A 651 -21.13 18.28 -8.02
C ASP A 651 -19.94 17.36 -8.38
N ASP A 652 -18.82 17.93 -8.85
CA ASP A 652 -17.56 17.22 -9.10
C ASP A 652 -16.77 16.94 -7.82
N CYS A 653 -17.11 17.60 -6.71
CA CYS A 653 -16.41 17.58 -5.43
C CYS A 653 -17.29 17.09 -4.28
N THR A 654 -18.47 16.53 -4.57
CA THR A 654 -19.37 15.99 -3.54
C THR A 654 -19.95 14.65 -3.96
N ILE A 655 -20.25 13.80 -2.97
CA ILE A 655 -21.02 12.56 -3.20
C ILE A 655 -22.50 12.87 -3.42
N ALA A 656 -23.22 11.91 -4.00
CA ALA A 656 -24.68 11.96 -4.02
C ALA A 656 -25.25 11.82 -2.59
N GLY A 657 -25.87 12.88 -2.08
CA GLY A 657 -26.43 12.89 -0.73
C GLY A 657 -27.02 14.25 -0.33
N PRO A 658 -27.68 14.33 0.83
CA PRO A 658 -28.32 15.55 1.30
C PRO A 658 -27.32 16.62 1.79
N THR A 659 -26.08 16.21 2.10
CA THR A 659 -25.06 17.10 2.66
C THR A 659 -23.83 17.15 1.73
N PRO A 660 -23.37 18.34 1.30
CA PRO A 660 -22.16 18.47 0.51
C PRO A 660 -20.92 17.98 1.28
N THR A 661 -20.08 17.19 0.62
CA THR A 661 -18.81 16.68 1.17
C THR A 661 -17.60 17.49 0.73
N GLY A 662 -17.74 18.28 -0.32
CA GLY A 662 -16.77 19.26 -0.80
C GLY A 662 -17.43 20.29 -1.72
N ARG A 663 -16.64 21.27 -2.15
CA ARG A 663 -17.04 22.34 -3.07
C ARG A 663 -15.95 22.59 -4.10
N CYS A 664 -16.33 23.11 -5.26
CA CYS A 664 -15.39 23.57 -6.27
C CYS A 664 -15.00 25.02 -6.02
N VAL A 665 -13.74 25.27 -5.69
CA VAL A 665 -13.20 26.61 -5.40
C VAL A 665 -11.97 26.81 -6.25
N ASP A 666 -11.96 27.87 -7.06
CA ASP A 666 -10.86 28.20 -7.98
C ASP A 666 -10.41 27.00 -8.82
N ARG A 667 -11.37 26.30 -9.44
CA ARG A 667 -11.14 25.09 -10.25
C ARG A 667 -10.59 23.89 -9.48
N ARG A 668 -10.57 23.93 -8.14
CA ARG A 668 -10.03 22.86 -7.29
C ARG A 668 -11.03 22.42 -6.21
N CYS A 669 -11.14 21.12 -5.97
CA CYS A 669 -12.01 20.60 -4.93
C CYS A 669 -11.49 20.98 -3.53
N GLN A 670 -12.38 21.50 -2.68
CA GLN A 670 -12.11 21.79 -1.28
C GLN A 670 -13.03 20.95 -0.40
N CYS A 671 -12.45 20.10 0.45
CA CYS A 671 -13.24 19.16 1.26
C CYS A 671 -13.80 19.81 2.53
N VAL A 672 -15.01 19.38 2.89
CA VAL A 672 -15.60 19.64 4.19
C VAL A 672 -14.91 18.75 5.24
N SER A 673 -14.90 19.17 6.51
CA SER A 673 -14.33 18.40 7.61
C SER A 673 -14.82 16.95 7.62
N LEU A 674 -13.92 16.01 7.89
CA LEU A 674 -14.13 14.54 7.89
C LEU A 674 -14.17 13.88 6.50
N TRP A 675 -14.06 14.65 5.42
CA TRP A 675 -13.93 14.12 4.07
C TRP A 675 -12.54 14.38 3.49
N ALA A 676 -12.08 13.45 2.67
CA ALA A 676 -10.81 13.51 1.98
C ALA A 676 -10.90 12.80 0.62
N GLY A 677 -9.72 12.49 0.06
CA GLY A 677 -9.55 12.04 -1.30
C GLY A 677 -9.61 13.22 -2.30
N PRO A 678 -9.20 12.98 -3.55
CA PRO A 678 -9.11 13.99 -4.60
C PRO A 678 -10.36 14.86 -4.78
N ARG A 679 -11.53 14.20 -4.71
CA ARG A 679 -12.86 14.79 -4.96
C ARG A 679 -13.73 14.85 -3.72
N CYS A 680 -13.14 14.73 -2.53
CA CYS A 680 -13.87 14.79 -1.25
C CYS A 680 -14.95 13.71 -1.10
N THR A 681 -14.71 12.55 -1.70
CA THR A 681 -15.65 11.43 -1.72
C THR A 681 -15.25 10.27 -0.80
N LYS A 682 -14.13 10.42 -0.07
CA LYS A 682 -13.65 9.44 0.89
C LYS A 682 -13.91 9.94 2.32
N TYR A 683 -14.65 9.18 3.11
CA TYR A 683 -14.90 9.54 4.50
C TYR A 683 -13.68 9.18 5.37
N THR A 684 -13.07 10.19 5.99
CA THR A 684 -11.87 10.06 6.83
C THR A 684 -11.99 10.97 8.07
N PRO A 685 -12.54 10.46 9.18
CA PRO A 685 -12.85 11.30 10.35
C PRO A 685 -11.62 11.87 11.08
N ASN A 686 -10.39 11.54 10.64
CA ASN A 686 -9.14 11.87 11.32
C ASN A 686 -8.15 12.68 10.46
N LEU A 687 -8.50 13.11 9.23
CA LEU A 687 -7.51 13.73 8.34
C LEU A 687 -7.22 15.21 8.62
N ASN A 688 -8.17 15.94 9.21
CA ASN A 688 -8.08 17.40 9.38
C ASN A 688 -7.69 17.85 10.81
N SER A 689 -6.96 17.04 11.59
CA SER A 689 -6.53 17.46 12.93
C SER A 689 -5.06 17.88 12.98
N ASP A 690 -4.76 19.04 12.39
CA ASP A 690 -3.63 19.86 12.84
C ASP A 690 -4.08 21.32 12.97
N THR A 691 -4.89 21.55 14.00
CA THR A 691 -4.99 22.75 14.84
C THR A 691 -6.17 22.52 15.79
N THR A 692 -5.99 22.93 17.04
CA THR A 692 -6.97 22.89 18.11
C THR A 692 -8.38 23.32 17.66
N LYS A 693 -9.30 22.36 17.48
CA LYS A 693 -10.75 22.49 17.71
C LYS A 693 -11.41 21.11 17.65
N SER A 694 -11.79 20.59 18.81
CA SER A 694 -12.81 19.56 18.91
C SER A 694 -14.15 20.14 18.48
N SER A 695 -14.51 20.03 17.20
CA SER A 695 -15.90 20.22 16.75
C SER A 695 -16.43 18.88 16.28
N PHE A 696 -17.12 18.19 17.19
CA PHE A 696 -17.96 17.05 16.87
C PHE A 696 -19.36 17.60 16.55
N GLY A 697 -19.74 17.54 15.27
CA GLY A 697 -21.12 17.59 14.78
C GLY A 697 -21.74 18.97 14.51
N PRO A 698 -22.78 19.05 13.66
CA PRO A 698 -23.61 20.24 13.53
C PRO A 698 -24.23 20.55 14.90
N ASP A 699 -24.32 21.83 15.27
CA ASP A 699 -24.85 22.28 16.55
C ASP A 699 -26.08 21.47 16.95
N ILE A 700 -26.00 20.82 18.13
CA ILE A 700 -27.02 19.95 18.75
C ILE A 700 -28.43 20.58 18.72
N VAL A 701 -28.50 21.89 18.55
CA VAL A 701 -29.70 22.69 18.33
C VAL A 701 -30.57 22.14 17.20
N TYR A 702 -30.04 21.85 16.00
CA TYR A 702 -30.89 21.44 14.87
C TYR A 702 -31.48 20.02 15.01
N PRO A 703 -30.70 18.98 15.36
CA PRO A 703 -31.26 17.66 15.64
C PRO A 703 -32.19 17.67 16.84
N ALA A 704 -31.88 18.42 17.91
CA ALA A 704 -32.73 18.51 19.08
C ALA A 704 -34.05 19.22 18.77
N ILE A 705 -34.07 20.28 17.95
CA ILE A 705 -35.30 20.95 17.51
C ILE A 705 -36.17 20.01 16.68
N ILE A 706 -35.58 19.27 15.74
CA ILE A 706 -36.32 18.30 14.91
C ILE A 706 -36.88 17.17 15.78
N LEU A 707 -36.08 16.63 16.72
CA LEU A 707 -36.54 15.60 17.66
C LEU A 707 -37.65 16.14 18.57
N SER A 708 -37.53 17.38 19.04
CA SER A 708 -38.53 18.03 19.89
C SER A 708 -39.84 18.24 19.13
N ALA A 709 -39.77 18.72 17.88
CA ALA A 709 -40.94 18.90 17.03
C ALA A 709 -41.63 17.55 16.72
N LEU A 710 -40.84 16.51 16.42
CA LEU A 710 -41.38 15.16 16.21
C LEU A 710 -42.01 14.58 17.47
N VAL A 711 -41.38 14.76 18.65
CA VAL A 711 -41.96 14.34 19.93
C VAL A 711 -43.25 15.10 20.21
N ILE A 712 -43.32 16.40 19.95
CA ILE A 712 -44.56 17.19 20.13
C ILE A 712 -45.66 16.72 19.18
N ILE A 713 -45.35 16.48 17.90
CA ILE A 713 -46.32 15.99 16.91
C ILE A 713 -46.80 14.58 17.25
N VAL A 714 -45.90 13.67 17.60
CA VAL A 714 -46.23 12.28 17.98
C VAL A 714 -47.02 12.28 19.28
N THR A 715 -46.63 13.06 20.29
CA THR A 715 -47.35 13.15 21.56
C THR A 715 -48.72 13.78 21.35
N GLY A 716 -48.82 14.86 20.58
CA GLY A 716 -50.07 15.53 20.24
C GLY A 716 -51.04 14.62 19.49
N THR A 717 -50.55 13.90 18.47
CA THR A 717 -51.36 12.94 17.71
C THR A 717 -51.73 11.71 18.53
N THR A 718 -50.85 11.25 19.43
CA THR A 718 -51.14 10.11 20.32
C THR A 718 -52.16 10.48 21.40
N VAL A 719 -52.06 11.68 21.98
CA VAL A 719 -53.04 12.21 22.94
C VAL A 719 -54.38 12.46 22.26
N TYR A 720 -54.39 13.02 21.05
CA TYR A 720 -55.60 13.21 20.25
C TYR A 720 -56.27 11.87 19.90
N ARG A 721 -55.50 10.89 19.43
CA ARG A 721 -55.99 9.53 19.13
C ARG A 721 -56.47 8.80 20.38
N ARG A 722 -55.78 8.95 21.52
CA ARG A 722 -56.22 8.37 22.80
C ARG A 722 -57.47 9.02 23.35
N ARG A 723 -57.64 10.34 23.22
CA ARG A 723 -58.88 11.04 23.59
C ARG A 723 -60.05 10.55 22.73
N ARG A 724 -59.86 10.50 21.42
CA ARG A 724 -60.90 10.02 20.49
C ARG A 724 -61.26 8.55 20.74
N HIS A 725 -60.27 7.70 20.96
CA HIS A 725 -60.51 6.29 21.28
C HIS A 725 -61.16 6.10 22.66
N LYS A 726 -60.90 6.99 23.63
CA LYS A 726 -61.55 6.95 24.95
C LYS A 726 -63.02 7.40 24.85
N GLU A 727 -63.32 8.43 24.07
CA GLU A 727 -64.68 8.86 23.77
C GLU A 727 -65.47 7.78 23.01
N GLU A 728 -64.83 7.10 22.05
CA GLU A 728 -65.42 5.95 21.34
C GLU A 728 -65.63 4.73 22.25
N LEU A 729 -64.72 4.48 23.21
CA LEU A 729 -64.85 3.38 24.18
C LEU A 729 -65.93 3.68 25.24
N GLU A 730 -66.02 4.93 25.72
CA GLU A 730 -67.03 5.37 26.68
C GLU A 730 -68.43 5.34 26.05
N ALA A 731 -68.56 5.72 24.76
CA ALA A 731 -69.79 5.58 24.00
C ALA A 731 -70.17 4.09 23.76
N ALA A 732 -69.21 3.24 23.45
CA ALA A 732 -69.42 1.80 23.26
C ALA A 732 -69.78 1.08 24.58
N HIS A 733 -69.17 1.46 25.70
CA HIS A 733 -69.51 0.96 27.03
C HIS A 733 -70.89 1.43 27.49
N ALA A 734 -71.26 2.68 27.26
CA ALA A 734 -72.60 3.18 27.59
C ALA A 734 -73.71 2.44 26.82
N PHE A 735 -73.46 2.12 25.54
CA PHE A 735 -74.38 1.34 24.72
C PHE A 735 -74.47 -0.14 25.16
N ALA A 736 -73.34 -0.75 25.54
CA ALA A 736 -73.28 -2.13 26.02
C ALA A 736 -73.95 -2.30 27.40
N VAL A 737 -73.80 -1.32 28.30
CA VAL A 737 -74.41 -1.31 29.64
C VAL A 737 -75.93 -1.10 29.57
N MET A 738 -76.42 -0.22 28.69
CA MET A 738 -77.88 -0.11 28.48
C MET A 738 -78.50 -1.39 27.91
N LYS A 739 -77.78 -2.09 27.02
CA LYS A 739 -78.24 -3.36 26.44
C LYS A 739 -78.23 -4.51 27.47
N SER A 740 -77.24 -4.54 28.37
CA SER A 740 -77.15 -5.56 29.42
C SER A 740 -78.14 -5.34 30.57
N MET A 741 -78.43 -4.08 30.94
CA MET A 741 -79.42 -3.78 31.98
C MET A 741 -80.85 -4.09 31.52
N LYS A 742 -81.16 -3.90 30.23
CA LYS A 742 -82.46 -4.27 29.65
C LYS A 742 -82.65 -5.79 29.60
N ALA A 743 -81.61 -6.54 29.21
CA ALA A 743 -81.63 -7.99 29.19
C ALA A 743 -81.64 -8.64 30.59
N ALA A 744 -81.03 -7.98 31.59
CA ALA A 744 -81.02 -8.46 32.97
C ALA A 744 -82.34 -8.18 33.73
N ALA A 745 -83.06 -7.11 33.37
CA ALA A 745 -84.38 -6.82 33.91
C ALA A 745 -85.46 -7.78 33.37
N GLU A 746 -85.33 -8.22 32.12
CA GLU A 746 -86.24 -9.18 31.48
C GLU A 746 -85.98 -10.64 31.93
N ALA A 747 -84.85 -10.93 32.57
CA ALA A 747 -84.44 -12.28 32.99
C ALA A 747 -84.63 -12.57 34.50
N ALA A 748 -85.06 -11.59 35.31
CA ALA A 748 -85.16 -11.71 36.76
C ALA A 748 -86.58 -12.01 37.28
N GLU A 749 -87.56 -12.27 36.39
CA GLU A 749 -88.97 -12.39 36.77
C GLU A 749 -89.54 -13.82 36.77
N ASN A 750 -88.72 -14.88 36.66
CA ASN A 750 -89.21 -16.26 36.90
C ASN A 750 -88.12 -17.14 37.52
N GLU A 751 -88.39 -17.56 38.77
CA GLU A 751 -88.23 -18.88 39.42
C GLU A 751 -87.19 -19.89 38.88
N ASP A 752 -86.66 -20.86 39.62
CA ASP A 752 -86.46 -21.23 41.04
C ASP A 752 -85.59 -22.52 40.96
N PHE A 753 -85.10 -22.96 42.10
CA PHE A 753 -84.14 -24.01 42.44
C PHE A 753 -84.04 -25.36 41.67
N THR A 754 -82.83 -25.93 41.84
CA THR A 754 -82.38 -27.35 41.96
C THR A 754 -81.79 -28.16 40.78
N GLU A 755 -80.78 -28.94 41.23
CA GLU A 755 -79.85 -29.93 40.66
C GLU A 755 -80.39 -30.85 39.54
N ASP A 756 -79.59 -31.12 38.50
CA ASP A 756 -78.72 -32.31 38.44
C ASP A 756 -77.84 -32.34 37.17
N ASP A 757 -76.70 -33.02 37.31
CA ASP A 757 -75.94 -33.80 36.34
C ASP A 757 -75.10 -33.20 35.18
N GLY A 758 -73.91 -33.78 35.04
CA GLY A 758 -73.40 -34.19 33.73
C GLY A 758 -72.25 -33.38 33.10
N ALA A 759 -71.05 -33.94 33.17
CA ALA A 759 -69.80 -33.42 32.61
C ALA A 759 -69.78 -33.23 31.07
N THR A 760 -69.05 -32.20 30.59
CA THR A 760 -67.89 -32.24 29.65
C THR A 760 -67.74 -30.93 28.83
N SER A 761 -66.61 -30.79 28.10
CA SER A 761 -66.21 -29.67 27.22
C SER A 761 -65.66 -28.39 27.88
N ASN A 762 -66.29 -27.85 28.92
CA ASN A 762 -65.91 -26.53 29.46
C ASN A 762 -64.56 -26.49 30.23
N ASN A 763 -64.05 -27.65 30.67
CA ASN A 763 -62.84 -27.71 31.51
C ASN A 763 -61.51 -27.52 30.75
N ARG A 764 -61.50 -27.64 29.41
CA ARG A 764 -60.30 -27.36 28.59
C ARG A 764 -60.12 -25.88 28.31
N ARG A 765 -61.23 -25.17 28.07
CA ARG A 765 -61.27 -23.73 27.80
C ARG A 765 -61.06 -22.92 29.09
N LEU A 766 -61.60 -23.38 30.22
CA LEU A 766 -61.34 -22.78 31.54
C LEU A 766 -59.86 -22.93 31.96
N ARG A 767 -59.22 -24.09 31.72
CA ARG A 767 -57.78 -24.28 31.99
C ARG A 767 -56.90 -23.39 31.11
N GLN A 768 -57.25 -23.19 29.83
CA GLN A 768 -56.53 -22.25 28.95
C GLN A 768 -56.70 -20.78 29.39
N LEU A 769 -57.92 -20.38 29.77
CA LEU A 769 -58.20 -19.02 30.24
C LEU A 769 -57.56 -18.73 31.61
N VAL A 770 -57.54 -19.70 32.53
CA VAL A 770 -56.87 -19.58 33.83
C VAL A 770 -55.35 -19.52 33.65
N ASN A 771 -54.77 -20.27 32.70
CA ASN A 771 -53.34 -20.18 32.39
C ASN A 771 -52.97 -18.86 31.70
N GLN A 772 -53.81 -18.31 30.82
CA GLN A 772 -53.62 -16.98 30.25
C GLN A 772 -53.75 -15.87 31.29
N ARG A 773 -54.70 -15.97 32.22
CA ARG A 773 -54.93 -14.98 33.28
C ARG A 773 -53.82 -15.01 34.33
N LYS A 774 -53.28 -16.19 34.65
CA LYS A 774 -52.09 -16.36 35.50
C LYS A 774 -50.81 -15.82 34.84
N PHE A 775 -50.65 -16.00 33.53
CA PHE A 775 -49.53 -15.45 32.76
C PHE A 775 -49.58 -13.90 32.71
N GLN A 776 -50.77 -13.33 32.52
CA GLN A 776 -51.01 -11.88 32.58
C GLN A 776 -50.75 -11.30 33.98
N LEU A 777 -51.18 -11.99 35.03
CA LEU A 777 -50.91 -11.58 36.42
C LEU A 777 -49.41 -11.64 36.78
N ALA A 778 -48.69 -12.66 36.29
CA ALA A 778 -47.23 -12.75 36.47
C ALA A 778 -46.50 -11.64 35.68
N TYR A 779 -46.94 -11.34 34.47
CA TYR A 779 -46.39 -10.26 33.64
C TYR A 779 -46.62 -8.87 34.25
N SER A 780 -47.84 -8.58 34.74
CA SER A 780 -48.12 -7.32 35.44
C SER A 780 -47.42 -7.20 36.78
N ALA A 781 -47.19 -8.30 37.51
CA ALA A 781 -46.40 -8.27 38.74
C ALA A 781 -44.93 -7.91 38.47
N ILE A 782 -44.36 -8.43 37.38
CA ILE A 782 -42.99 -8.10 36.93
C ILE A 782 -42.91 -6.63 36.51
N GLU A 783 -43.87 -6.12 35.72
CA GLU A 783 -43.91 -4.69 35.36
C GLU A 783 -44.04 -3.78 36.58
N HIS A 784 -44.88 -4.16 37.56
CA HIS A 784 -45.12 -3.35 38.76
C HIS A 784 -43.88 -3.26 39.66
N ILE A 785 -43.10 -4.34 39.78
CA ILE A 785 -41.84 -4.35 40.55
C ILE A 785 -40.77 -3.52 39.84
N MET A 786 -40.67 -3.59 38.51
CA MET A 786 -39.71 -2.81 37.73
C MET A 786 -40.02 -1.31 37.72
N HIS A 787 -41.29 -0.92 37.78
CA HIS A 787 -41.69 0.49 37.85
C HIS A 787 -41.49 1.13 39.23
N LYS A 788 -41.41 0.33 40.30
CA LYS A 788 -41.35 0.80 41.69
C LYS A 788 -39.95 1.27 42.12
N HIS A 789 -38.88 0.86 41.43
CA HIS A 789 -37.50 1.21 41.79
C HIS A 789 -36.85 2.19 40.82
N ASN A 790 -37.22 3.47 40.94
CA ASN A 790 -36.56 4.57 40.24
C ASN A 790 -35.27 4.99 41.00
N ARG A 791 -34.20 4.16 40.88
CA ARG A 791 -32.84 4.25 41.50
C ARG A 791 -32.81 4.07 43.04
N PRO A 792 -32.08 3.09 43.62
CA PRO A 792 -30.59 3.05 43.64
C PRO A 792 -29.91 1.63 43.73
N SER A 793 -28.57 1.62 43.72
CA SER A 793 -27.57 0.54 44.02
C SER A 793 -27.84 -0.94 43.70
N VAL A 794 -26.95 -1.48 42.87
CA VAL A 794 -26.99 -2.77 42.17
C VAL A 794 -27.04 -4.06 43.02
N PRO A 795 -26.60 -4.19 44.30
CA PRO A 795 -26.52 -5.52 44.93
C PRO A 795 -27.84 -6.18 45.35
N ALA A 796 -28.87 -5.42 45.74
CA ALA A 796 -30.10 -5.99 46.33
C ALA A 796 -31.05 -6.64 45.31
N ILE A 797 -30.98 -6.22 44.04
CA ILE A 797 -31.85 -6.71 42.95
C ILE A 797 -31.49 -8.15 42.53
N TRP A 798 -30.24 -8.58 42.72
CA TRP A 798 -29.79 -9.88 42.21
C TRP A 798 -30.30 -11.08 43.02
N LEU A 799 -30.59 -10.90 44.32
CA LEU A 799 -31.05 -11.99 45.20
C LEU A 799 -32.55 -12.30 45.01
N GLU A 800 -33.38 -11.28 44.74
CA GLU A 800 -34.82 -11.46 44.46
C GLU A 800 -35.06 -12.01 43.06
N VAL A 801 -34.23 -11.66 42.07
CA VAL A 801 -34.32 -12.17 40.70
C VAL A 801 -33.94 -13.67 40.61
N ASP A 802 -32.95 -14.12 41.39
CA ASP A 802 -32.59 -15.55 41.46
C ASP A 802 -33.73 -16.42 42.04
N THR A 803 -34.49 -15.89 43.01
CA THR A 803 -35.66 -16.56 43.60
C THR A 803 -36.82 -16.68 42.61
N ILE A 804 -36.97 -15.69 41.72
CA ILE A 804 -37.99 -15.68 40.67
C ILE A 804 -37.65 -16.69 39.55
N LEU A 805 -36.37 -16.82 39.18
CA LEU A 805 -35.90 -17.79 38.18
C LEU A 805 -36.12 -19.24 38.61
N GLU A 806 -35.86 -19.59 39.88
CA GLU A 806 -36.15 -20.94 40.39
C GLU A 806 -37.64 -21.28 40.36
N ASN A 807 -38.50 -20.29 40.62
CA ASN A 807 -39.95 -20.48 40.60
C ASN A 807 -40.52 -20.61 39.18
N ILE A 808 -39.91 -19.94 38.18
CA ILE A 808 -40.30 -20.07 36.77
C ILE A 808 -39.85 -21.43 36.20
N ILE A 809 -38.65 -21.90 36.55
CA ILE A 809 -38.12 -23.19 36.07
C ILE A 809 -38.94 -24.37 36.61
N LYS A 810 -39.41 -24.31 37.86
CA LYS A 810 -40.35 -25.30 38.43
C LYS A 810 -41.72 -25.36 37.73
N PHE A 811 -42.05 -24.36 36.90
CA PHE A 811 -43.37 -24.19 36.27
C PHE A 811 -43.44 -24.65 34.80
N LEU A 812 -42.30 -25.07 34.20
CA LEU A 812 -42.17 -25.28 32.76
C LEU A 812 -42.75 -26.58 32.14
N PRO A 813 -43.21 -27.63 32.85
CA PRO A 813 -43.87 -28.73 32.17
C PRO A 813 -45.26 -28.31 31.66
N GLY A 814 -45.36 -27.92 30.39
CA GLY A 814 -46.64 -27.72 29.69
C GLY A 814 -46.82 -26.42 28.90
N ILE A 815 -45.81 -25.56 28.79
CA ILE A 815 -45.88 -24.34 27.95
C ILE A 815 -45.26 -24.62 26.59
N ALA A 816 -45.99 -24.30 25.51
CA ALA A 816 -45.49 -24.41 24.15
C ALA A 816 -44.27 -23.50 23.94
N ILE A 817 -43.08 -24.11 23.84
CA ILE A 817 -41.75 -23.50 23.75
C ILE A 817 -41.68 -22.35 22.73
N LYS A 818 -42.43 -22.45 21.63
CA LYS A 818 -42.50 -21.44 20.56
C LYS A 818 -43.01 -20.08 21.04
N ASN A 819 -43.94 -20.05 22.00
CA ASN A 819 -44.50 -18.81 22.55
C ASN A 819 -43.56 -18.16 23.58
N PHE A 820 -42.80 -18.97 24.31
CA PHE A 820 -41.78 -18.50 25.25
C PHE A 820 -40.60 -17.83 24.52
N CYS A 821 -40.15 -18.41 23.40
CA CYS A 821 -39.12 -17.82 22.54
C CYS A 821 -39.54 -16.51 21.88
N HIS A 822 -40.84 -16.34 21.58
CA HIS A 822 -41.37 -15.11 20.98
C HIS A 822 -41.39 -13.93 21.98
N VAL A 823 -41.67 -14.20 23.26
CA VAL A 823 -41.63 -13.18 24.32
C VAL A 823 -40.19 -12.72 24.60
N LEU A 824 -39.22 -13.65 24.60
CA LEU A 824 -37.79 -13.33 24.79
C LEU A 824 -37.18 -12.48 23.67
N THR A 825 -37.73 -12.55 22.45
CA THR A 825 -37.21 -11.85 21.27
C THR A 825 -37.87 -10.48 21.04
N CYS A 826 -39.09 -10.26 21.52
CA CYS A 826 -39.86 -9.03 21.24
C CYS A 826 -39.84 -7.96 22.34
N CYS A 827 -39.39 -8.26 23.58
CA CYS A 827 -39.36 -7.28 24.68
C CYS A 827 -37.92 -6.86 25.03
N GLN A 828 -37.63 -5.55 24.94
CA GLN A 828 -36.31 -4.96 25.19
C GLN A 828 -35.86 -5.15 26.67
N SER A 829 -36.81 -5.25 27.59
CA SER A 829 -36.61 -5.49 29.03
C SER A 829 -36.24 -6.95 29.37
N THR A 830 -36.66 -7.92 28.55
CA THR A 830 -36.29 -9.35 28.72
C THR A 830 -34.93 -9.69 28.13
N GLN A 831 -34.32 -8.81 27.34
CA GLN A 831 -32.93 -8.99 26.89
C GLN A 831 -31.92 -8.91 28.04
N PHE A 832 -32.30 -8.31 29.17
CA PHE A 832 -31.50 -8.29 30.39
C PHE A 832 -31.51 -9.61 31.19
N PHE A 833 -32.34 -10.60 30.83
CA PHE A 833 -32.58 -11.78 31.66
C PHE A 833 -31.59 -12.96 31.44
N VAL A 834 -30.80 -12.94 30.36
CA VAL A 834 -29.95 -14.09 29.97
C VAL A 834 -28.48 -13.76 30.20
N LEU A 835 -28.09 -13.66 31.48
CA LEU A 835 -26.76 -13.13 31.88
C LEU A 835 -25.86 -14.15 32.59
N SER A 836 -26.06 -15.43 32.31
CA SER A 836 -25.21 -16.53 32.77
C SER A 836 -25.05 -17.57 31.66
N LYS A 837 -23.86 -17.60 31.02
CA LYS A 837 -23.50 -18.53 29.94
C LYS A 837 -23.74 -20.00 30.36
N GLY A 838 -23.47 -20.33 31.63
CA GLY A 838 -23.67 -21.69 32.18
C GLY A 838 -25.14 -22.12 32.38
N ARG A 839 -26.06 -21.20 32.69
CA ARG A 839 -27.49 -21.54 32.86
C ARG A 839 -28.25 -21.56 31.52
N TRP A 840 -27.85 -20.72 30.56
CA TRP A 840 -28.42 -20.76 29.20
C TRP A 840 -28.02 -22.04 28.46
N GLN A 841 -26.79 -22.53 28.65
CA GLN A 841 -26.34 -23.80 28.06
C GLN A 841 -27.15 -25.01 28.58
N ARG A 842 -27.56 -25.02 29.87
CA ARG A 842 -28.46 -26.07 30.39
C ARG A 842 -29.84 -26.02 29.74
N LEU A 843 -30.41 -24.83 29.56
CA LEU A 843 -31.71 -24.65 28.91
C LEU A 843 -31.66 -25.09 27.44
N LEU A 844 -30.57 -24.78 26.72
CA LEU A 844 -30.37 -25.20 25.33
C LEU A 844 -30.18 -26.72 25.20
N ASN A 845 -29.54 -27.37 26.17
CA ASN A 845 -29.36 -28.83 26.17
C ASN A 845 -30.66 -29.61 26.44
N GLU A 846 -31.70 -28.97 26.98
CA GLU A 846 -33.02 -29.56 27.19
C GLU A 846 -34.00 -29.31 26.02
N LEU A 847 -33.60 -28.54 25.00
CA LEU A 847 -34.40 -28.28 23.81
C LEU A 847 -34.09 -29.29 22.68
N PRO A 848 -35.08 -29.70 21.86
CA PRO A 848 -34.85 -30.61 20.73
C PRO A 848 -33.85 -30.01 19.72
N THR A 849 -32.93 -30.84 19.21
CA THR A 849 -31.81 -30.48 18.31
C THR A 849 -32.19 -29.80 16.98
N SER A 850 -33.48 -29.63 16.69
CA SER A 850 -33.98 -29.02 15.44
C SER A 850 -34.09 -27.48 15.47
N LEU A 851 -33.83 -26.82 16.60
CA LEU A 851 -33.90 -25.35 16.74
C LEU A 851 -32.52 -24.74 17.01
N ASN A 852 -31.73 -24.55 15.96
CA ASN A 852 -30.40 -23.95 16.01
C ASN A 852 -30.50 -22.40 16.07
N MET A 853 -30.64 -21.81 17.26
CA MET A 853 -30.70 -20.34 17.45
C MET A 853 -29.30 -19.74 17.73
N LYS A 854 -28.84 -18.80 16.89
CA LYS A 854 -27.65 -17.95 17.15
C LYS A 854 -28.05 -16.68 17.92
N LEU A 855 -27.20 -16.27 18.88
CA LEU A 855 -27.40 -15.05 19.69
C LEU A 855 -27.20 -13.77 18.85
N SER A 856 -27.97 -12.72 19.18
CA SER A 856 -27.83 -11.37 18.60
C SER A 856 -26.50 -10.71 19.04
N PRO A 857 -25.84 -9.91 18.17
CA PRO A 857 -24.60 -9.17 18.49
C PRO A 857 -24.69 -8.30 19.76
N THR A 858 -25.86 -7.74 20.08
CA THR A 858 -26.07 -6.89 21.27
C THR A 858 -25.94 -7.64 22.59
N PHE A 859 -26.23 -8.95 22.62
CA PHE A 859 -26.10 -9.77 23.82
C PHE A 859 -24.65 -10.18 24.11
N VAL A 860 -23.88 -10.41 23.04
CA VAL A 860 -22.44 -10.70 23.12
C VAL A 860 -21.72 -9.54 23.80
N SER A 861 -22.01 -8.30 23.40
CA SER A 861 -21.42 -7.10 24.00
C SER A 861 -21.74 -6.91 25.49
N TYR A 862 -22.95 -7.27 25.96
CA TYR A 862 -23.30 -7.14 27.38
C TYR A 862 -22.64 -8.23 28.23
N ALA A 863 -22.63 -9.49 27.78
CA ALA A 863 -21.99 -10.58 28.51
C ALA A 863 -20.48 -10.32 28.70
N ILE A 864 -19.82 -9.79 27.66
CA ILE A 864 -18.44 -9.31 27.72
C ILE A 864 -18.30 -8.20 28.77
N ALA A 865 -19.19 -7.20 28.75
CA ALA A 865 -19.14 -6.09 29.70
C ALA A 865 -19.32 -6.52 31.17
N LYS A 866 -20.22 -7.47 31.44
CA LYS A 866 -20.44 -8.03 32.79
C LYS A 866 -19.20 -8.80 33.27
N ASN A 867 -18.67 -9.71 32.46
CA ASN A 867 -17.47 -10.48 32.79
C ASN A 867 -16.26 -9.57 33.01
N HIS A 868 -16.09 -8.57 32.14
CA HIS A 868 -15.06 -7.54 32.30
C HIS A 868 -15.20 -6.79 33.63
N HIS A 869 -16.39 -6.29 33.98
CA HIS A 869 -16.61 -5.56 35.23
C HIS A 869 -16.37 -6.43 36.47
N THR A 870 -16.89 -7.67 36.49
CA THR A 870 -16.64 -8.62 37.58
C THR A 870 -15.15 -8.92 37.73
N TRP A 871 -14.44 -9.16 36.63
CA TRP A 871 -13.00 -9.42 36.68
C TRP A 871 -12.24 -8.20 37.20
N MET A 872 -12.51 -7.00 36.68
CA MET A 872 -11.86 -5.76 37.12
C MET A 872 -12.11 -5.45 38.60
N THR A 873 -13.23 -5.92 39.16
CA THR A 873 -13.58 -5.72 40.57
C THR A 873 -12.83 -6.69 41.48
N ASN A 874 -12.78 -7.98 41.11
CA ASN A 874 -12.25 -9.05 41.95
C ASN A 874 -10.75 -9.28 41.78
N ASN A 875 -10.20 -8.98 40.60
CA ASN A 875 -8.88 -9.44 40.18
C ASN A 875 -7.88 -8.30 39.90
N LEU A 876 -8.29 -7.02 39.97
CA LEU A 876 -7.38 -5.89 39.95
C LEU A 876 -7.01 -5.49 41.38
N VAL A 877 -5.76 -5.73 41.78
CA VAL A 877 -5.24 -5.43 43.12
C VAL A 877 -4.24 -4.27 43.04
N ILE A 878 -4.25 -3.38 44.04
CA ILE A 878 -3.25 -2.33 44.22
C ILE A 878 -2.71 -2.51 45.63
N VAL A 879 -1.38 -2.59 45.78
CA VAL A 879 -0.74 -2.86 47.08
C VAL A 879 0.34 -1.84 47.38
N HIS A 880 0.48 -1.51 48.67
CA HIS A 880 1.57 -0.70 49.19
C HIS A 880 2.71 -1.60 49.65
N LYS A 881 3.53 -2.06 48.69
CA LYS A 881 4.63 -3.01 48.93
C LYS A 881 5.81 -2.68 48.04
N SER A 882 6.99 -3.15 48.45
CA SER A 882 8.17 -3.17 47.58
C SER A 882 8.26 -4.50 46.83
N VAL A 883 8.97 -4.55 45.70
CA VAL A 883 9.04 -5.74 44.82
C VAL A 883 9.70 -6.93 45.52
N GLU A 884 10.61 -6.66 46.43
CA GLU A 884 11.31 -7.63 47.28
C GLU A 884 10.43 -8.30 48.34
N ASP A 885 9.22 -7.79 48.62
CA ASP A 885 8.34 -8.34 49.68
C ASP A 885 7.88 -9.78 49.37
N GLU A 886 8.34 -10.75 50.16
CA GLU A 886 8.05 -12.18 50.02
C GLU A 886 6.56 -12.54 50.10
N THR A 887 5.73 -11.65 50.62
CA THR A 887 4.28 -11.84 50.70
C THR A 887 3.54 -11.45 49.41
N LEU A 888 4.26 -11.07 48.35
CA LEU A 888 3.70 -10.81 47.02
C LEU A 888 3.40 -12.12 46.28
N LEU A 889 2.11 -12.41 46.09
CA LEU A 889 1.64 -13.54 45.27
C LEU A 889 1.68 -13.17 43.78
N VAL A 890 2.87 -13.03 43.21
CA VAL A 890 3.07 -12.69 41.78
C VAL A 890 4.08 -13.65 41.16
N LYS A 891 3.73 -14.26 40.02
CA LYS A 891 4.64 -15.14 39.25
C LYS A 891 5.27 -14.45 38.05
N THR A 892 4.60 -13.48 37.46
CA THR A 892 5.09 -12.73 36.29
C THR A 892 5.19 -11.25 36.65
N LEU A 893 6.37 -10.63 36.50
CA LEU A 893 6.58 -9.23 36.88
C LEU A 893 6.93 -8.36 35.67
N ALA A 894 6.12 -7.32 35.42
CA ALA A 894 6.44 -6.23 34.50
C ALA A 894 7.01 -5.03 35.25
N PHE A 895 8.16 -4.51 34.81
CA PHE A 895 8.84 -3.40 35.48
C PHE A 895 9.59 -2.48 34.50
N PRO A 896 9.66 -1.16 34.79
CA PRO A 896 10.34 -0.21 33.92
C PRO A 896 11.85 -0.39 33.98
N THR A 897 12.50 -0.41 32.82
CA THR A 897 13.97 -0.45 32.64
C THR A 897 14.41 0.54 31.56
N SER A 898 15.73 0.65 31.33
CA SER A 898 16.33 1.50 30.31
C SER A 898 16.46 0.77 28.95
N PRO A 899 16.68 1.47 27.83
CA PRO A 899 16.82 0.85 26.50
C PRO A 899 17.92 -0.21 26.39
N SER A 900 18.96 -0.17 27.24
CA SER A 900 20.01 -1.20 27.25
C SER A 900 19.55 -2.51 27.87
N LEU A 901 18.44 -2.50 28.63
CA LEU A 901 17.94 -3.56 29.51
C LEU A 901 18.93 -4.02 30.60
N ARG A 902 20.20 -3.64 30.51
CA ARG A 902 21.32 -3.97 31.39
C ARG A 902 21.76 -2.75 32.20
N TYR A 903 22.34 -3.01 33.36
CA TYR A 903 22.94 -1.98 34.25
C TYR A 903 21.97 -0.85 34.65
N PRO A 904 20.81 -1.19 35.26
CA PRO A 904 19.88 -0.17 35.71
C PRO A 904 20.51 0.78 36.76
N PRO A 905 20.13 2.06 36.78
CA PRO A 905 20.62 3.00 37.79
C PRO A 905 20.34 2.51 39.21
N PRO A 906 21.23 2.78 40.20
CA PRO A 906 20.94 2.47 41.59
C PRO A 906 19.67 3.21 42.06
N ASN A 907 18.96 2.63 43.02
CA ASN A 907 17.72 3.20 43.60
C ASN A 907 16.50 3.23 42.66
N CYS A 908 16.40 2.32 41.69
CA CYS A 908 15.19 2.10 40.89
C CYS A 908 14.67 0.66 40.98
N SER A 909 13.43 0.42 40.56
CA SER A 909 12.82 -0.92 40.57
C SER A 909 13.60 -1.93 39.72
N ALA A 910 14.16 -1.52 38.58
CA ALA A 910 14.98 -2.41 37.76
C ALA A 910 16.25 -2.88 38.49
N ALA A 911 16.91 -2.01 39.28
CA ALA A 911 18.09 -2.43 40.06
C ALA A 911 17.73 -3.49 41.11
N VAL A 912 16.58 -3.35 41.77
CA VAL A 912 16.08 -4.36 42.72
C VAL A 912 15.77 -5.67 42.00
N VAL A 913 15.12 -5.62 40.84
CA VAL A 913 14.79 -6.82 40.06
C VAL A 913 16.06 -7.53 39.55
N HIS A 914 17.05 -6.80 39.05
CA HIS A 914 18.34 -7.39 38.65
C HIS A 914 19.06 -8.04 39.83
N LEU A 915 19.01 -7.43 41.02
CA LEU A 915 19.58 -8.04 42.23
C LEU A 915 18.87 -9.34 42.58
N LEU A 916 17.53 -9.35 42.58
CA LEU A 916 16.73 -10.54 42.90
C LEU A 916 16.91 -11.67 41.87
N ALA A 917 17.01 -11.34 40.58
CA ALA A 917 17.14 -12.32 39.50
C ALA A 917 18.57 -12.90 39.36
N GLY A 918 19.55 -12.33 40.05
CA GLY A 918 20.97 -12.63 39.87
C GLY A 918 21.54 -11.83 38.69
N ALA A 919 22.09 -10.65 38.99
CA ALA A 919 22.47 -9.64 38.00
C ALA A 919 23.32 -10.20 36.84
N THR A 920 24.33 -11.01 37.13
CA THR A 920 25.20 -11.61 36.11
C THR A 920 24.46 -12.58 35.19
N ALA A 921 23.54 -13.40 35.73
CA ALA A 921 22.79 -14.38 34.95
C ALA A 921 21.74 -13.71 34.07
N LEU A 922 21.01 -12.74 34.63
CA LEU A 922 20.03 -11.94 33.89
C LEU A 922 20.71 -11.10 32.81
N ASP A 923 21.84 -10.45 33.10
CA ASP A 923 22.59 -9.67 32.10
C ASP A 923 23.14 -10.57 30.98
N HIS A 924 23.51 -11.82 31.27
CA HIS A 924 23.92 -12.79 30.26
C HIS A 924 22.74 -13.21 29.37
N GLU A 925 21.57 -13.53 29.95
CA GLU A 925 20.35 -13.86 29.19
C GLU A 925 19.94 -12.68 28.29
N ILE A 926 20.01 -11.45 28.82
CA ILE A 926 19.77 -10.24 28.05
C ILE A 926 20.81 -10.08 26.94
N ALA A 927 22.11 -10.30 27.20
CA ALA A 927 23.14 -10.21 26.17
C ALA A 927 22.94 -11.24 25.05
N GLU A 928 22.49 -12.45 25.36
CA GLU A 928 22.12 -13.46 24.36
C GLU A 928 20.87 -13.05 23.56
N MET A 929 19.86 -12.47 24.22
CA MET A 929 18.69 -11.91 23.55
C MET A 929 19.07 -10.77 22.58
N GLN A 930 20.00 -9.90 22.97
CA GLN A 930 20.53 -8.81 22.14
C GLN A 930 21.26 -9.29 20.88
N LYS A 931 21.87 -10.48 20.92
CA LYS A 931 22.49 -11.09 19.73
C LYS A 931 21.45 -11.60 18.73
N ARG A 932 20.26 -11.96 19.20
CA ARG A 932 19.20 -12.59 18.39
C ARG A 932 18.18 -11.57 17.85
N GLN A 933 18.02 -10.43 18.52
CA GLN A 933 17.04 -9.40 18.18
C GLN A 933 17.60 -7.99 18.43
N SER A 934 17.28 -7.04 17.55
CA SER A 934 17.61 -5.63 17.77
C SER A 934 16.69 -5.03 18.83
N ILE A 935 17.20 -4.91 20.07
CA ILE A 935 16.44 -4.46 21.25
C ILE A 935 16.31 -2.93 21.39
N TYR A 936 16.86 -2.14 20.46
CA TYR A 936 16.96 -0.68 20.60
C TYR A 936 15.67 0.08 20.27
N ARG A 937 14.53 -0.62 20.14
CA ARG A 937 13.23 0.02 19.88
C ARG A 937 12.58 0.45 21.18
N ASN A 938 12.35 1.76 21.31
CA ASN A 938 11.45 2.28 22.33
C ASN A 938 10.05 1.62 22.20
N GLN A 939 9.40 1.29 23.32
CA GLN A 939 8.04 0.73 23.38
C GLN A 939 7.90 -0.75 22.93
N VAL A 940 8.93 -1.58 23.15
CA VAL A 940 8.83 -3.05 23.08
C VAL A 940 8.92 -3.64 24.48
N VAL A 941 8.24 -4.77 24.72
CA VAL A 941 8.36 -5.55 25.96
C VAL A 941 9.20 -6.77 25.66
N HIS A 942 10.24 -7.00 26.46
CA HIS A 942 11.10 -8.16 26.33
C HIS A 942 10.86 -9.11 27.50
N VAL A 943 10.87 -10.42 27.23
CA VAL A 943 10.60 -11.46 28.23
C VAL A 943 11.89 -12.22 28.50
N THR A 944 12.26 -12.34 29.79
CA THR A 944 13.32 -13.24 30.24
C THR A 944 12.78 -14.17 31.32
N SER A 945 13.55 -15.21 31.64
CA SER A 945 13.36 -15.95 32.88
C SER A 945 13.51 -15.02 34.09
N GLY A 946 12.91 -15.37 35.22
CA GLY A 946 13.15 -14.66 36.47
C GLY A 946 14.46 -15.00 37.17
N GLY A 947 15.33 -15.80 36.55
CA GLY A 947 16.63 -16.18 37.12
C GLY A 947 16.49 -16.76 38.54
N SER A 948 17.25 -16.20 39.48
CA SER A 948 17.22 -16.58 40.90
C SER A 948 16.09 -15.92 41.71
N SER A 949 15.24 -15.11 41.08
CA SER A 949 14.13 -14.43 41.78
C SER A 949 12.95 -15.37 42.01
N LYS A 950 12.00 -14.93 42.85
CA LYS A 950 10.71 -15.62 43.04
C LYS A 950 9.77 -15.53 41.83
N PHE A 951 10.08 -14.71 40.83
CA PHE A 951 9.29 -14.57 39.62
C PHE A 951 9.68 -15.65 38.61
N THR A 952 8.72 -16.21 37.90
CA THR A 952 8.96 -17.14 36.80
C THR A 952 9.39 -16.38 35.54
N TYR A 953 8.73 -15.26 35.25
CA TYR A 953 8.98 -14.44 34.06
C TYR A 953 9.12 -12.96 34.40
N LEU A 954 10.02 -12.30 33.69
CA LEU A 954 10.30 -10.87 33.81
C LEU A 954 9.98 -10.18 32.49
N LEU A 955 9.09 -9.19 32.53
CA LEU A 955 8.68 -8.36 31.39
C LEU A 955 9.39 -7.01 31.50
N HIS A 956 10.48 -6.88 30.76
CA HIS A 956 11.30 -5.68 30.68
C HIS A 956 10.63 -4.67 29.77
N THR A 957 10.31 -3.48 30.29
CA THR A 957 9.61 -2.45 29.52
C THR A 957 10.28 -1.09 29.62
N VAL A 958 10.42 -0.39 28.50
CA VAL A 958 11.00 0.95 28.45
C VAL A 958 9.87 1.99 28.45
N GLY A 959 9.72 2.68 29.58
CA GLY A 959 8.74 3.74 29.76
C GLY A 959 9.25 5.12 29.30
N PRO A 960 8.34 6.08 29.03
CA PRO A 960 8.73 7.45 28.71
C PRO A 960 9.31 8.20 29.92
N SER A 961 10.19 9.17 29.68
CA SER A 961 10.74 10.10 30.67
C SER A 961 10.40 11.58 30.36
N GLY A 962 10.30 12.42 31.39
CA GLY A 962 10.13 13.88 31.30
C GLY A 962 8.68 14.42 31.32
N TYR A 963 8.52 15.73 31.08
CA TYR A 963 7.24 16.46 31.12
C TYR A 963 6.78 16.90 29.72
N GLY A 964 5.53 16.58 29.32
CA GLY A 964 4.93 17.01 28.04
C GLY A 964 3.59 16.33 27.70
N ALA A 965 2.81 16.87 26.75
CA ALA A 965 1.52 16.31 26.33
C ALA A 965 1.67 14.96 25.58
N ASP A 966 2.74 14.81 24.79
CA ASP A 966 3.06 13.59 24.03
C ASP A 966 3.39 12.38 24.90
N ARG A 967 3.75 12.62 26.17
CA ARG A 967 4.16 11.57 27.12
C ARG A 967 2.99 10.74 27.63
N LYS A 968 1.76 11.26 27.63
CA LYS A 968 0.56 10.47 27.98
C LYS A 968 0.33 9.37 26.95
N LYS A 969 0.41 9.71 25.65
CA LYS A 969 0.26 8.74 24.55
C LYS A 969 1.36 7.68 24.60
N ALA A 970 2.61 8.08 24.84
CA ALA A 970 3.71 7.14 25.03
C ALA A 970 3.48 6.20 26.22
N MET A 971 2.96 6.70 27.35
CA MET A 971 2.62 5.89 28.52
C MET A 971 1.52 4.86 28.22
N GLU A 972 0.45 5.29 27.55
CA GLU A 972 -0.62 4.39 27.11
C GLU A 972 -0.09 3.31 26.16
N THR A 973 0.83 3.66 25.26
CA THR A 973 1.49 2.68 24.38
C THR A 973 2.32 1.69 25.18
N THR A 974 3.14 2.14 26.14
CA THR A 974 3.95 1.26 26.97
C THR A 974 3.10 0.22 27.70
N TYR A 975 2.01 0.62 28.34
CA TYR A 975 1.11 -0.32 29.01
C TYR A 975 0.37 -1.25 28.04
N LYS A 976 -0.06 -0.76 26.87
CA LYS A 976 -0.66 -1.62 25.82
C LYS A 976 0.30 -2.74 25.38
N MET A 977 1.58 -2.46 25.29
CA MET A 977 2.57 -3.47 24.89
C MET A 977 2.79 -4.53 25.96
N ILE A 978 2.68 -4.17 27.25
CA ILE A 978 2.68 -5.16 28.34
C ILE A 978 1.50 -6.10 28.20
N TRP A 979 0.29 -5.55 27.98
CA TRP A 979 -0.91 -6.37 27.84
C TRP A 979 -0.90 -7.21 26.57
N LYS A 980 -0.38 -6.69 25.46
CA LYS A 980 -0.16 -7.47 24.24
C LYS A 980 0.78 -8.65 24.50
N GLN A 981 1.89 -8.42 25.21
CA GLN A 981 2.82 -9.49 25.53
C GLN A 981 2.22 -10.54 26.46
N VAL A 982 1.41 -10.11 27.44
CA VAL A 982 0.63 -11.00 28.32
C VAL A 982 -0.37 -11.84 27.52
N GLU A 983 -1.11 -11.23 26.60
CA GLU A 983 -2.03 -11.95 25.70
C GLU A 983 -1.27 -13.01 24.87
N GLU A 984 -0.15 -12.65 24.25
CA GLU A 984 0.68 -13.59 23.48
C GLU A 984 1.22 -14.76 24.33
N MET A 985 1.54 -14.52 25.61
CA MET A 985 1.98 -15.59 26.51
C MET A 985 0.82 -16.50 26.91
N ILE A 986 -0.39 -15.96 27.11
CA ILE A 986 -1.61 -16.75 27.38
C ILE A 986 -1.97 -17.60 26.16
N GLU A 987 -1.91 -17.04 24.95
CA GLU A 987 -2.19 -17.77 23.69
C GLU A 987 -1.21 -18.93 23.47
N LYS A 988 0.01 -18.85 24.03
CA LYS A 988 1.01 -19.92 24.01
C LYS A 988 0.88 -20.91 25.18
N GLU A 989 -0.26 -20.88 25.89
CA GLU A 989 -0.55 -21.71 27.07
C GLU A 989 0.48 -21.55 28.21
N ILE A 990 1.16 -20.40 28.28
CA ILE A 990 2.10 -20.13 29.37
C ILE A 990 1.31 -19.76 30.62
N ALA A 991 1.51 -20.53 31.69
CA ALA A 991 0.87 -20.29 32.99
C ALA A 991 1.45 -19.04 33.67
N LEU A 992 0.90 -17.87 33.34
CA LEU A 992 1.33 -16.57 33.89
C LEU A 992 1.01 -16.40 35.38
N GLY A 993 -0.01 -17.12 35.88
CA GLY A 993 -0.57 -16.95 37.22
C GLY A 993 -1.01 -15.52 37.49
N HIS A 994 -0.63 -14.99 38.66
CA HIS A 994 -0.81 -13.59 39.04
C HIS A 994 0.28 -12.69 38.43
N VAL A 995 -0.13 -11.64 37.70
CA VAL A 995 0.76 -10.70 37.03
C VAL A 995 0.96 -9.45 37.89
N GLY A 996 2.20 -9.14 38.26
CA GLY A 996 2.56 -7.93 38.98
C GLY A 996 3.09 -6.87 38.04
N VAL A 997 2.73 -5.61 38.29
CA VAL A 997 3.19 -4.47 37.48
C VAL A 997 3.70 -3.37 38.40
N VAL A 998 4.95 -2.97 38.21
CA VAL A 998 5.50 -1.76 38.84
C VAL A 998 5.02 -0.53 38.06
N PRO A 999 4.47 0.51 38.71
CA PRO A 999 4.07 1.75 38.04
C PRO A 999 5.18 2.34 37.16
N ILE A 1000 4.83 2.68 35.92
CA ILE A 1000 5.78 3.10 34.88
C ILE A 1000 5.72 4.62 34.73
N GLY A 1001 6.88 5.23 34.54
CA GLY A 1001 7.01 6.68 34.41
C GLY A 1001 7.00 7.44 35.73
N THR A 1002 6.82 6.78 36.86
CA THR A 1002 6.95 7.35 38.20
C THR A 1002 8.43 7.37 38.64
N GLY A 1003 8.74 8.08 39.72
CA GLY A 1003 10.11 8.18 40.24
C GLY A 1003 11.06 8.89 39.26
N LEU A 1004 12.21 8.28 38.97
CA LEU A 1004 13.29 8.85 38.14
C LEU A 1004 12.85 9.25 36.72
N ALA A 1005 11.78 8.63 36.20
CA ALA A 1005 11.25 8.96 34.87
C ALA A 1005 10.50 10.31 34.85
N GLY A 1006 10.07 10.85 35.99
CA GLY A 1006 9.54 12.21 36.10
C GLY A 1006 8.19 12.48 35.42
N CYS A 1007 7.42 11.46 35.03
CA CYS A 1007 6.07 11.68 34.48
C CYS A 1007 5.06 12.01 35.60
N LYS A 1008 3.97 12.71 35.24
CA LYS A 1008 2.87 12.99 36.18
C LYS A 1008 2.19 11.69 36.63
N ILE A 1009 2.19 11.41 37.93
CA ILE A 1009 1.61 10.18 38.54
C ILE A 1009 0.18 9.92 38.06
N LYS A 1010 -0.67 10.96 38.00
CA LYS A 1010 -2.05 10.85 37.49
C LYS A 1010 -2.16 10.29 36.06
N HIS A 1011 -1.18 10.59 35.20
CA HIS A 1011 -1.16 10.07 33.83
C HIS A 1011 -0.72 8.61 33.80
N SER A 1012 0.26 8.24 34.63
CA SER A 1012 0.67 6.84 34.80
C SER A 1012 -0.50 5.99 35.31
N ALA A 1013 -1.14 6.39 36.41
CA ALA A 1013 -2.27 5.70 37.01
C ALA A 1013 -3.45 5.53 36.03
N PHE A 1014 -3.85 6.60 35.33
CA PHE A 1014 -4.92 6.53 34.33
C PHE A 1014 -4.55 5.63 33.14
N SER A 1015 -3.33 5.74 32.60
CA SER A 1015 -2.88 4.94 31.46
C SER A 1015 -2.81 3.45 31.82
N ALA A 1016 -2.31 3.13 33.01
CA ALA A 1016 -2.18 1.76 33.51
C ALA A 1016 -3.55 1.06 33.60
N ILE A 1017 -4.50 1.67 34.30
CA ILE A 1017 -5.82 1.05 34.56
C ILE A 1017 -6.71 1.06 33.31
N SER A 1018 -6.68 2.15 32.52
CA SER A 1018 -7.52 2.23 31.32
C SER A 1018 -7.09 1.28 30.20
N THR A 1019 -5.79 1.02 30.06
CA THR A 1019 -5.27 0.06 29.08
C THR A 1019 -5.51 -1.37 29.52
N LEU A 1020 -5.35 -1.67 30.82
CA LEU A 1020 -5.70 -2.98 31.39
C LEU A 1020 -7.18 -3.30 31.17
N SER A 1021 -8.07 -2.35 31.46
CA SER A 1021 -9.51 -2.52 31.22
C SER A 1021 -9.81 -2.85 29.77
N LYS A 1022 -9.20 -2.13 28.82
CA LYS A 1022 -9.38 -2.40 27.38
C LYS A 1022 -8.87 -3.78 26.99
N ALA A 1023 -7.71 -4.19 27.52
CA ALA A 1023 -7.15 -5.51 27.27
C ALA A 1023 -8.10 -6.61 27.75
N VAL A 1024 -8.51 -6.57 29.03
CA VAL A 1024 -9.43 -7.55 29.62
C VAL A 1024 -10.78 -7.60 28.88
N PHE A 1025 -11.32 -6.44 28.49
CA PHE A 1025 -12.56 -6.38 27.70
C PHE A 1025 -12.39 -7.07 26.34
N ASN A 1026 -11.28 -6.81 25.65
CA ASN A 1026 -10.97 -7.44 24.37
C ASN A 1026 -10.72 -8.95 24.52
N THR A 1027 -10.04 -9.39 25.58
CA THR A 1027 -9.81 -10.82 25.86
C THR A 1027 -11.15 -11.56 25.98
N PHE A 1028 -12.09 -11.04 26.78
CA PHE A 1028 -13.44 -11.61 26.86
C PHE A 1028 -14.20 -11.55 25.52
N GLY A 1029 -13.97 -10.50 24.72
CA GLY A 1029 -14.57 -10.38 23.38
C GLY A 1029 -14.10 -11.42 22.37
N LYS A 1030 -12.95 -12.04 22.60
CA LYS A 1030 -12.41 -13.15 21.80
C LYS A 1030 -12.67 -14.52 22.44
N ASP A 1031 -13.55 -14.61 23.43
CA ASP A 1031 -13.76 -15.81 24.28
C ASP A 1031 -12.47 -16.30 25.01
N GLY A 1032 -11.46 -15.43 25.15
CA GLY A 1032 -10.23 -15.72 25.87
C GLY A 1032 -10.38 -15.60 27.40
N ILE A 1033 -9.42 -16.16 28.13
CA ILE A 1033 -9.35 -16.09 29.59
C ILE A 1033 -8.29 -15.04 29.97
N PRO A 1034 -8.64 -13.92 30.64
CA PRO A 1034 -7.66 -12.96 31.13
C PRO A 1034 -6.78 -13.58 32.24
N PRO A 1035 -5.65 -12.94 32.61
CA PRO A 1035 -4.81 -13.42 33.71
C PRO A 1035 -5.63 -13.59 35.02
N GLU A 1036 -5.16 -14.45 35.93
CA GLU A 1036 -5.88 -14.76 37.18
C GLU A 1036 -6.10 -13.52 38.04
N SER A 1037 -5.05 -12.70 38.18
CA SER A 1037 -5.15 -11.34 38.74
C SER A 1037 -4.02 -10.45 38.24
N VAL A 1038 -4.23 -9.14 38.34
CA VAL A 1038 -3.21 -8.11 38.09
C VAL A 1038 -3.00 -7.28 39.34
N THR A 1039 -1.76 -7.21 39.82
CA THR A 1039 -1.37 -6.49 41.03
C THR A 1039 -0.45 -5.32 40.68
N PHE A 1040 -0.89 -4.08 40.91
CA PHE A 1040 -0.02 -2.91 40.84
C PHE A 1040 0.76 -2.73 42.15
N ILE A 1041 2.08 -2.84 42.07
CA ILE A 1041 2.98 -2.81 43.24
C ILE A 1041 3.49 -1.36 43.42
N CYS A 1042 2.82 -0.61 44.28
CA CYS A 1042 3.14 0.79 44.52
C CYS A 1042 4.00 0.91 45.78
N ARG A 1043 5.28 1.29 45.64
CA ARG A 1043 6.16 1.53 46.79
C ARG A 1043 5.91 2.87 47.46
N ASP A 1044 5.63 3.92 46.67
CA ASP A 1044 5.48 5.27 47.18
C ASP A 1044 4.00 5.60 47.47
N ALA A 1045 3.72 6.15 48.66
CA ALA A 1045 2.37 6.50 49.09
C ALA A 1045 1.60 7.43 48.11
N PRO A 1046 2.21 8.45 47.47
CA PRO A 1046 1.51 9.27 46.47
C PRO A 1046 1.12 8.50 45.20
N VAL A 1047 1.90 7.49 44.82
CA VAL A 1047 1.60 6.63 43.67
C VAL A 1047 0.44 5.69 44.03
N LEU A 1048 0.49 5.08 45.21
CA LEU A 1048 -0.60 4.25 45.74
C LEU A 1048 -1.94 4.99 45.73
N GLN A 1049 -1.99 6.18 46.36
CA GLN A 1049 -3.23 6.96 46.49
C GLN A 1049 -3.86 7.31 45.14
N GLU A 1050 -3.06 7.69 44.15
CA GLU A 1050 -3.58 8.03 42.83
C GLU A 1050 -4.04 6.80 42.05
N PHE A 1051 -3.37 5.64 42.19
CA PHE A 1051 -3.83 4.38 41.59
C PHE A 1051 -5.15 3.91 42.22
N GLU A 1052 -5.30 3.97 43.55
CA GLU A 1052 -6.55 3.62 44.25
C GLU A 1052 -7.70 4.54 43.85
N LYS A 1053 -7.43 5.84 43.74
CA LYS A 1053 -8.40 6.83 43.27
C LYS A 1053 -8.84 6.56 41.83
N VAL A 1054 -7.92 6.24 40.92
CA VAL A 1054 -8.27 5.89 39.53
C VAL A 1054 -9.04 4.59 39.47
N LYS A 1055 -8.66 3.54 40.22
CA LYS A 1055 -9.42 2.28 40.33
C LYS A 1055 -10.85 2.55 40.81
N THR A 1056 -11.01 3.33 41.87
CA THR A 1056 -12.31 3.68 42.43
C THR A 1056 -13.17 4.43 41.41
N LYS A 1057 -12.60 5.39 40.69
CA LYS A 1057 -13.29 6.12 39.60
C LYS A 1057 -13.70 5.21 38.46
N PHE A 1058 -12.86 4.23 38.11
CA PHE A 1058 -13.13 3.29 37.02
C PHE A 1058 -14.23 2.29 37.40
N LEU A 1059 -14.24 1.80 38.63
CA LEU A 1059 -15.25 0.86 39.13
C LEU A 1059 -16.58 1.54 39.48
N SER A 1060 -16.57 2.80 39.91
CA SER A 1060 -17.79 3.60 40.14
C SER A 1060 -18.40 4.18 38.86
N GLY A 1061 -17.62 4.23 37.77
CA GLY A 1061 -17.99 4.82 36.48
C GLY A 1061 -18.80 3.91 35.54
N ALA A 1062 -19.47 2.86 36.04
CA ALA A 1062 -20.36 2.00 35.25
C ALA A 1062 -21.66 2.73 34.87
N LYS A 1063 -21.54 3.76 34.02
CA LYS A 1063 -22.63 4.38 33.26
C LYS A 1063 -22.49 4.00 31.80
#